data_AF-A0A445C3V1-F1
#
_entry.id   AF-A0A445C3V1-F1
#
_cell.length_a   1.000
_cell.length_b   1.000
_cell.length_c   1.000
_cell.angle_alpha   90.00
_cell.angle_beta   90.00
_cell.angle_gamma   90.00
#
_symmetry.space_group_name_H-M   'P 1'
#
loop_
_entity.id
_entity.type
_entity.pdbx_description
1 polymer ?
#
loop_
_entity_poly.entity_id
_entity_poly.type
_entity_poly.pdbx_seq_one_letter_code
_entity_poly.pdbx_strand_id
1 'polypeptide(L)'
;MMPNFLISRLASSFKTLNLNNPKSQLNLLQQHKSHLIFFNSLATKDTKRPKDHNFTISYLIAECGFSPETAALLSQKVQFKTPEKPNAVLALLRQYGFSDTQIAKFIQKRPLFLLTDAEKIIKPKLMFFSSIGIPRVLLPKLVIENQNLLARSLEKCLIPRYEVLKSVVRSEQEIVCSLKRGAMAFVLCDVMKNLIPNTKVLRDLGVPQSSISLLVMFHPSEAFMNHERFAKCVKLAKEMGFDPNKCNFISAVHVLSHMDCAKMDRKMKSLEKWGWSKEVSLSSFRKFPTFMSYSPERIGRAMRFLVEDMGWSSEDIARFPTTLGYSLEKRVIPRCHVIKVLKSKRLVKDQLCLATFMCMKEEEFLEDFVTKYLGQVPLLPKEATCGKLELNVWILGETLNQANLFVKEYLLADPLIPYTSIIGGIFACKMVYDLTQLFSTVYFKTYSSLTKIQRIEWNNRSMSTIHAIFITSMSLYLVFCSTLYSDNWSSEIITHRSSPVSTFALGVSVGYFIADLAMIFWYFPSLGGYEYVIHHLLSLVAVAYSMLSGEGQLYTYMVLISETTTPGINLRWYLDVAGMKKSKAYLVNGVVIFVAWLVARIILFVYMFYHVYLHYDQVEHMSTFGEMLVIVVPLVLSAMNLIWFSKIIKGLRKTLAKRQ
;
A
#
# COMPACT_ATOMS: atom_id res chain seq x y z
N MET A 1 -23.77 36.63 43.52
CA MET A 1 -24.59 36.41 42.31
C MET A 1 -24.09 35.14 41.61
N MET A 2 -24.64 33.98 41.98
CA MET A 2 -24.84 32.81 41.10
C MET A 2 -26.15 33.06 40.31
N PRO A 3 -26.61 32.28 39.28
CA PRO A 3 -26.60 30.80 39.22
C PRO A 3 -26.53 30.13 37.80
N ASN A 4 -25.97 28.92 37.69
CA ASN A 4 -26.62 27.59 37.71
C ASN A 4 -27.50 27.22 36.51
N PHE A 5 -26.89 26.59 35.50
CA PHE A 5 -27.64 25.56 34.76
C PHE A 5 -26.83 24.31 34.36
N LEU A 6 -25.51 24.28 34.54
CA LEU A 6 -24.68 23.13 34.11
C LEU A 6 -23.95 22.37 35.25
N ILE A 7 -24.05 22.83 36.51
CA ILE A 7 -23.40 22.18 37.66
C ILE A 7 -24.30 21.13 38.35
N SER A 8 -25.62 21.13 38.15
CA SER A 8 -26.51 20.23 38.91
C SER A 8 -26.63 18.80 38.37
N ARG A 9 -26.16 18.50 37.15
CA ARG A 9 -26.28 17.14 36.57
C ARG A 9 -25.03 16.26 36.63
N LEU A 10 -23.87 16.81 36.99
CA LEU A 10 -22.64 16.03 37.22
C LEU A 10 -22.40 15.69 38.70
N ALA A 11 -23.17 16.28 39.62
CA ALA A 11 -22.97 16.12 41.06
C ALA A 11 -23.68 14.91 41.70
N SER A 12 -24.44 14.08 40.95
CA SER A 12 -25.19 12.97 41.55
C SER A 12 -24.55 11.58 41.43
N SER A 13 -23.40 11.41 40.76
CA SER A 13 -22.79 10.07 40.58
C SER A 13 -21.44 9.85 41.26
N PHE A 14 -20.96 10.79 42.09
CA PHE A 14 -19.74 10.61 42.91
C PHE A 14 -20.00 10.74 44.41
N LYS A 15 -21.12 10.16 44.89
CA LYS A 15 -21.30 9.85 46.31
C LYS A 15 -21.32 8.34 46.48
N THR A 16 -20.15 7.73 46.46
CA THR A 16 -19.73 6.52 47.20
C THR A 16 -18.46 5.97 46.57
N LEU A 17 -17.30 6.37 47.08
CA LEU A 17 -16.09 5.53 47.19
C LEU A 17 -15.03 6.38 47.92
N ASN A 18 -14.83 6.03 49.19
CA ASN A 18 -14.01 6.73 50.16
C ASN A 18 -12.51 6.46 49.88
N LEU A 19 -11.74 7.52 49.57
CA LEU A 19 -10.34 7.46 49.15
C LEU A 19 -9.33 7.81 50.26
N ASN A 20 -9.64 7.50 51.53
CA ASN A 20 -8.77 7.85 52.67
C ASN A 20 -7.98 6.68 53.27
N ASN A 21 -7.67 5.60 52.52
CA ASN A 21 -6.87 4.50 53.04
C ASN A 21 -5.50 4.35 52.32
N PRO A 22 -4.36 4.68 52.96
CA PRO A 22 -3.04 4.59 52.34
C PRO A 22 -2.60 3.15 52.00
N LYS A 23 -3.27 2.11 52.52
CA LYS A 23 -3.00 0.70 52.17
C LYS A 23 -3.52 0.30 50.78
N SER A 24 -4.56 0.96 50.25
CA SER A 24 -5.09 0.62 48.91
C SER A 24 -4.24 1.19 47.78
N GLN A 25 -3.63 2.36 47.99
CA GLN A 25 -2.69 2.93 47.03
C GLN A 25 -1.36 2.17 46.98
N LEU A 26 -0.91 1.60 48.11
CA LEU A 26 0.33 0.82 48.15
C LEU A 26 0.20 -0.53 47.41
N ASN A 27 -0.98 -1.18 47.46
CA ASN A 27 -1.22 -2.45 46.75
C ASN A 27 -1.33 -2.28 45.23
N LEU A 28 -1.91 -1.17 44.75
CA LEU A 28 -1.95 -0.83 43.31
C LEU A 28 -0.55 -0.47 42.77
N LEU A 29 0.31 0.14 43.59
CA LEU A 29 1.70 0.43 43.24
C LEU A 29 2.65 -0.78 43.40
N GLN A 30 2.31 -1.79 44.20
CA GLN A 30 3.08 -3.03 44.31
C GLN A 30 2.81 -4.03 43.17
N GLN A 31 1.59 -4.09 42.63
CA GLN A 31 1.28 -4.96 41.48
C GLN A 31 1.94 -4.52 40.16
N HIS A 32 2.31 -3.24 40.04
CA HIS A 32 3.06 -2.71 38.89
C HIS A 32 4.58 -2.60 39.11
N LYS A 33 5.08 -2.83 40.34
CA LYS A 33 6.53 -2.76 40.64
C LYS A 33 7.31 -4.00 40.18
N SER A 34 6.72 -5.18 40.14
CA SER A 34 7.42 -6.41 39.71
C SER A 34 7.82 -6.42 38.22
N HIS A 35 7.24 -5.56 37.40
CA HIS A 35 7.61 -5.40 35.99
C HIS A 35 8.61 -4.26 35.71
N LEU A 36 8.91 -3.41 36.69
CA LEU A 36 9.84 -2.28 36.54
C LEU A 36 11.20 -2.47 37.25
N ILE A 37 11.33 -3.47 38.14
CA ILE A 37 12.51 -3.60 39.00
C ILE A 37 13.76 -4.14 38.28
N PHE A 38 13.65 -4.77 37.11
CA PHE A 38 14.86 -5.25 36.40
C PHE A 38 15.60 -4.18 35.58
N PHE A 39 15.02 -2.98 35.39
CA PHE A 39 15.61 -1.95 34.53
C PHE A 39 16.07 -0.68 35.24
N ASN A 40 15.88 -0.54 36.56
CA ASN A 40 16.19 0.70 37.29
C ASN A 40 17.37 0.61 38.29
N SER A 41 18.14 -0.48 38.33
CA SER A 41 19.26 -0.61 39.30
C SER A 41 20.64 -0.16 38.77
N LEU A 42 20.75 0.50 37.62
CA LEU A 42 22.06 0.94 37.08
C LEU A 42 22.11 2.42 36.64
N ALA A 43 21.13 3.23 37.04
CA ALA A 43 21.11 4.65 36.69
C ALA A 43 20.98 5.53 37.93
N THR A 44 22.05 5.67 38.71
CA THR A 44 22.25 6.85 39.56
C THR A 44 23.69 7.35 39.46
N LYS A 45 23.80 8.48 38.75
CA LYS A 45 24.76 9.59 38.85
C LYS A 45 26.25 9.24 38.96
N ASP A 46 26.98 9.57 37.90
CA ASP A 46 28.02 10.58 38.07
C ASP A 46 28.15 11.50 36.84
N THR A 47 28.25 12.79 37.12
CA THR A 47 28.36 13.90 36.17
C THR A 47 29.80 14.03 35.69
N LYS A 48 30.10 13.51 34.50
CA LYS A 48 31.20 13.95 33.62
C LYS A 48 30.91 13.40 32.21
N ARG A 49 30.66 14.26 31.23
CA ARG A 49 30.51 13.87 29.81
C ARG A 49 31.80 13.19 29.32
N PRO A 50 31.82 11.89 28.95
CA PRO A 50 32.98 11.28 28.33
C PRO A 50 32.84 11.27 26.80
N LYS A 51 33.98 11.29 26.11
CA LYS A 51 34.13 11.19 24.65
C LYS A 51 33.70 9.82 24.05
N ASP A 52 32.95 8.99 24.79
CA ASP A 52 32.70 7.57 24.50
C ASP A 52 31.47 7.29 23.61
N HIS A 53 30.64 8.29 23.27
CA HIS A 53 29.51 8.12 22.35
C HIS A 53 29.93 7.68 20.93
N ASN A 54 31.17 7.96 20.54
CA ASN A 54 31.62 7.79 19.17
C ASN A 54 31.72 6.31 18.74
N PHE A 55 32.11 5.41 19.66
CA PHE A 55 32.27 3.99 19.32
C PHE A 55 30.93 3.31 19.02
N THR A 56 29.93 3.47 19.90
CA THR A 56 28.61 2.86 19.69
C THR A 56 27.94 3.41 18.42
N ILE A 57 28.06 4.71 18.14
CA ILE A 57 27.51 5.31 16.90
C ILE A 57 28.19 4.71 15.67
N SER A 58 29.53 4.69 15.65
CA SER A 58 30.31 4.14 14.53
C SER A 58 29.98 2.66 14.31
N TYR A 59 29.84 1.87 15.37
CA TYR A 59 29.47 0.47 15.32
C TYR A 59 28.05 0.28 14.72
N LEU A 60 27.05 1.04 15.19
CA LEU A 60 25.68 0.93 14.71
C LEU A 60 25.54 1.30 13.22
N ILE A 61 26.37 2.22 12.73
CA ILE A 61 26.43 2.56 11.30
C ILE A 61 27.08 1.41 10.52
N ALA A 62 28.27 0.98 10.93
CA ALA A 62 29.08 0.01 10.18
C ALA A 62 28.47 -1.41 10.18
N GLU A 63 28.07 -1.92 11.35
CA GLU A 63 27.67 -3.32 11.52
C GLU A 63 26.16 -3.55 11.44
N CYS A 64 25.35 -2.54 11.76
CA CYS A 64 23.88 -2.62 11.72
C CYS A 64 23.25 -1.83 10.56
N GLY A 65 24.05 -1.10 9.77
CA GLY A 65 23.58 -0.39 8.57
C GLY A 65 22.65 0.79 8.84
N PHE A 66 22.72 1.41 10.03
CA PHE A 66 21.89 2.57 10.36
C PHE A 66 22.44 3.87 9.78
N SER A 67 21.55 4.84 9.50
CA SER A 67 21.98 6.21 9.18
C SER A 67 22.65 6.88 10.39
N PRO A 68 23.53 7.87 10.19
CA PRO A 68 24.17 8.59 11.28
C PRO A 68 23.18 9.16 12.30
N GLU A 69 22.04 9.68 11.84
CA GLU A 69 20.99 10.25 12.69
C GLU A 69 20.31 9.16 13.53
N THR A 70 19.99 8.02 12.90
CA THR A 70 19.35 6.89 13.59
C THR A 70 20.30 6.26 14.60
N ALA A 71 21.59 6.10 14.25
CA ALA A 71 22.62 5.59 15.15
C ALA A 71 22.83 6.52 16.35
N ALA A 72 22.82 7.85 16.14
CA ALA A 72 22.88 8.82 17.23
C ALA A 72 21.70 8.68 18.19
N LEU A 73 20.47 8.56 17.68
CA LEU A 73 19.27 8.33 18.51
C LEU A 73 19.33 7.00 19.28
N LEU A 74 19.80 5.93 18.66
CA LEU A 74 19.92 4.61 19.31
C LEU A 74 21.04 4.60 20.36
N SER A 75 22.12 5.34 20.17
CA SER A 75 23.22 5.48 21.14
C SER A 75 22.80 6.14 22.46
N GLN A 76 21.67 6.86 22.46
CA GLN A 76 21.05 7.37 23.69
C GLN A 76 20.36 6.26 24.50
N LYS A 77 19.95 5.17 23.84
CA LYS A 77 19.24 4.03 24.44
C LYS A 77 20.14 2.84 24.77
N VAL A 78 21.27 2.70 24.08
CA VAL A 78 22.26 1.64 24.32
C VAL A 78 23.67 2.20 24.17
N GLN A 79 24.57 1.81 25.07
CA GLN A 79 25.98 2.18 25.02
C GLN A 79 26.85 0.97 25.37
N PHE A 80 27.92 0.78 24.62
CA PHE A 80 28.93 -0.25 24.86
C PHE A 80 30.28 0.20 24.31
N LYS A 81 31.36 -0.31 24.90
CA LYS A 81 32.74 0.07 24.56
C LYS A 81 33.44 -0.94 23.65
N THR A 82 32.91 -2.15 23.57
CA THR A 82 33.58 -3.26 22.89
C THR A 82 32.56 -4.02 22.02
N PRO A 83 33.00 -4.60 20.89
CA PRO A 83 32.09 -5.19 19.91
C PRO A 83 31.71 -6.64 20.22
N GLU A 84 32.29 -7.31 21.22
CA GLU A 84 32.17 -8.77 21.37
C GLU A 84 30.74 -9.21 21.65
N LYS A 85 30.04 -8.55 22.60
CA LYS A 85 28.64 -8.88 22.90
C LYS A 85 27.69 -8.54 21.73
N PRO A 86 27.73 -7.32 21.16
CA PRO A 86 26.99 -7.01 19.95
C PRO A 86 27.24 -8.02 18.82
N ASN A 87 28.50 -8.33 18.51
CA ASN A 87 28.86 -9.28 17.44
C ASN A 87 28.32 -10.68 17.71
N ALA A 88 28.40 -11.16 18.95
CA ALA A 88 27.83 -12.46 19.32
C ALA A 88 26.30 -12.51 19.11
N VAL A 89 25.60 -11.43 19.44
CA VAL A 89 24.15 -11.31 19.21
C VAL A 89 23.83 -11.31 17.71
N LEU A 90 24.53 -10.49 16.91
CA LEU A 90 24.30 -10.42 15.46
C LEU A 90 24.63 -11.76 14.78
N ALA A 91 25.75 -12.40 15.15
CA ALA A 91 26.17 -13.69 14.62
C ALA A 91 25.14 -14.79 14.94
N LEU A 92 24.64 -14.85 16.16
CA LEU A 92 23.60 -15.81 16.55
C LEU A 92 22.30 -15.59 15.76
N LEU A 93 21.85 -14.35 15.59
CA LEU A 93 20.65 -14.06 14.80
C LEU A 93 20.84 -14.46 13.33
N ARG A 94 21.98 -14.14 12.73
CA ARG A 94 22.33 -14.59 11.36
C ARG A 94 22.36 -16.11 11.26
N GLN A 95 22.94 -16.78 12.26
CA GLN A 95 22.95 -18.25 12.33
C GLN A 95 21.53 -18.78 12.22
N TYR A 96 20.56 -18.22 12.94
CA TYR A 96 19.14 -18.63 12.90
C TYR A 96 18.34 -18.11 11.68
N GLY A 97 19.01 -17.56 10.67
CA GLY A 97 18.42 -17.19 9.38
C GLY A 97 17.83 -15.79 9.30
N PHE A 98 18.16 -14.90 10.24
CA PHE A 98 17.75 -13.50 10.16
C PHE A 98 18.60 -12.76 9.13
N SER A 99 17.96 -12.00 8.22
CA SER A 99 18.67 -11.10 7.30
C SER A 99 19.18 -9.85 8.02
N ASP A 100 20.20 -9.18 7.47
CA ASP A 100 20.72 -7.93 8.06
C ASP A 100 19.64 -6.86 8.19
N THR A 101 18.71 -6.78 7.22
CA THR A 101 17.56 -5.87 7.29
C THR A 101 16.59 -6.20 8.43
N GLN A 102 16.39 -7.48 8.72
CA GLN A 102 15.57 -7.92 9.86
C GLN A 102 16.29 -7.65 11.18
N ILE A 103 17.59 -7.90 11.24
CA ILE A 103 18.41 -7.62 12.43
C ILE A 103 18.41 -6.11 12.72
N ALA A 104 18.60 -5.26 11.72
CA ALA A 104 18.49 -3.81 11.88
C ALA A 104 17.10 -3.40 12.44
N LYS A 105 16.01 -3.94 11.91
CA LYS A 105 14.65 -3.70 12.46
C LYS A 105 14.49 -4.19 13.91
N PHE A 106 15.14 -5.29 14.27
CA PHE A 106 15.15 -5.80 15.64
C PHE A 106 15.87 -4.84 16.58
N ILE A 107 17.12 -4.47 16.24
CA ILE A 107 17.96 -3.59 17.05
C ILE A 107 17.36 -2.18 17.18
N GLN A 108 16.77 -1.64 16.13
CA GLN A 108 16.15 -0.31 16.16
C GLN A 108 15.06 -0.20 17.24
N LYS A 109 14.26 -1.26 17.41
CA LYS A 109 13.19 -1.30 18.41
C LYS A 109 13.68 -1.78 19.77
N ARG A 110 14.70 -2.63 19.83
CA ARG A 110 15.20 -3.30 21.04
C ARG A 110 16.74 -3.21 21.16
N PRO A 111 17.32 -2.01 21.24
CA PRO A 111 18.77 -1.83 21.16
C PRO A 111 19.53 -2.44 22.34
N LEU A 112 18.90 -2.55 23.51
CA LEU A 112 19.48 -3.17 24.71
C LEU A 112 19.83 -4.66 24.55
N PHE A 113 19.29 -5.36 23.54
CA PHE A 113 19.68 -6.74 23.28
C PHE A 113 21.15 -6.89 22.88
N LEU A 114 21.78 -5.83 22.35
CA LEU A 114 23.22 -5.84 22.04
C LEU A 114 24.10 -6.03 23.29
N LEU A 115 23.57 -5.75 24.48
CA LEU A 115 24.29 -5.90 25.75
C LEU A 115 24.09 -7.28 26.40
N THR A 116 23.18 -8.09 25.85
CA THR A 116 22.80 -9.38 26.44
C THR A 116 23.77 -10.49 26.05
N ASP A 117 23.89 -11.49 26.92
CA ASP A 117 24.64 -12.71 26.61
C ASP A 117 23.84 -13.55 25.60
N ALA A 118 24.32 -13.58 24.35
CA ALA A 118 23.63 -14.24 23.25
C ALA A 118 23.41 -15.73 23.51
N GLU A 119 24.43 -16.40 24.04
CA GLU A 119 24.43 -17.85 24.29
C GLU A 119 23.56 -18.24 25.48
N LYS A 120 23.54 -17.44 26.55
CA LYS A 120 22.75 -17.75 27.75
C LYS A 120 21.30 -17.26 27.68
N ILE A 121 21.03 -16.15 26.99
CA ILE A 121 19.72 -15.49 27.04
C ILE A 121 18.93 -15.68 25.75
N ILE A 122 19.55 -15.50 24.58
CA ILE A 122 18.84 -15.49 23.29
C ILE A 122 18.73 -16.92 22.74
N LYS A 123 19.84 -17.65 22.70
CA LYS A 123 19.92 -18.99 22.10
C LYS A 123 18.93 -19.99 22.68
N PRO A 124 18.72 -20.10 24.00
CA PRO A 124 17.75 -21.06 24.55
C PRO A 124 16.31 -20.76 24.08
N LYS A 125 15.97 -19.48 23.88
CA LYS A 125 14.65 -19.08 23.39
C LYS A 125 14.46 -19.44 21.91
N LEU A 126 15.49 -19.22 21.08
CA LEU A 126 15.45 -19.60 19.67
C LEU A 126 15.42 -21.13 19.49
N MET A 127 16.16 -21.87 20.32
CA MET A 127 16.11 -23.32 20.37
C MET A 127 14.71 -23.81 20.76
N PHE A 128 14.10 -23.22 21.78
CA PHE A 128 12.73 -23.56 22.18
C PHE A 128 11.73 -23.36 21.05
N PHE A 129 11.76 -22.23 20.34
CA PHE A 129 10.86 -22.02 19.20
C PHE A 129 11.08 -23.06 18.09
N SER A 130 12.33 -23.45 17.86
CA SER A 130 12.66 -24.52 16.90
C SER A 130 12.14 -25.88 17.37
N SER A 131 12.23 -26.18 18.67
CA SER A 131 11.81 -27.46 19.24
C SER A 131 10.29 -27.66 19.25
N ILE A 132 9.51 -26.57 19.28
CA ILE A 132 8.04 -26.64 19.19
C ILE A 132 7.52 -26.61 17.73
N GLY A 133 8.38 -26.90 16.77
CA GLY A 133 8.00 -27.09 15.37
C GLY A 133 7.90 -25.80 14.54
N ILE A 134 8.42 -24.66 15.01
CA ILE A 134 8.47 -23.45 14.17
C ILE A 134 9.55 -23.61 13.12
N PRO A 135 9.21 -23.59 11.81
CA PRO A 135 10.19 -23.73 10.75
C PRO A 135 11.24 -22.61 10.84
N ARG A 136 12.50 -22.97 10.59
CA ARG A 136 13.63 -22.03 10.61
C ARG A 136 13.42 -20.80 9.73
N VAL A 137 12.73 -20.98 8.60
CA VAL A 137 12.36 -19.92 7.65
C VAL A 137 11.31 -18.94 8.23
N LEU A 138 10.43 -19.42 9.11
CA LEU A 138 9.37 -18.62 9.73
C LEU A 138 9.80 -17.94 11.04
N LEU A 139 10.85 -18.45 11.69
CA LEU A 139 11.33 -17.96 12.98
C LEU A 139 11.74 -16.46 12.94
N PRO A 140 12.52 -15.96 11.95
CA PRO A 140 12.83 -14.54 11.88
C PRO A 140 11.58 -13.67 11.76
N LYS A 141 10.63 -14.06 10.91
CA LYS A 141 9.39 -13.32 10.71
C LYS A 141 8.59 -13.22 12.00
N LEU A 142 8.43 -14.32 12.72
CA LEU A 142 7.73 -14.37 14.01
C LEU A 142 8.36 -13.43 15.04
N VAL A 143 9.69 -13.48 15.20
CA VAL A 143 10.42 -12.66 16.18
C VAL A 143 10.38 -11.18 15.82
N ILE A 144 10.47 -10.82 14.54
CA ILE A 144 10.41 -9.42 14.10
C ILE A 144 9.00 -8.84 14.27
N GLU A 145 7.97 -9.59 13.93
CA GLU A 145 6.57 -9.23 14.19
C GLU A 145 6.32 -9.09 15.71
N ASN A 146 7.02 -9.89 16.53
CA ASN A 146 6.84 -9.89 17.97
C ASN A 146 8.12 -10.00 18.80
N GLN A 147 8.83 -8.88 18.89
CA GLN A 147 10.14 -8.84 19.56
C GLN A 147 10.05 -9.08 21.08
N ASN A 148 8.86 -8.99 21.67
CA ASN A 148 8.63 -9.29 23.08
C ASN A 148 8.84 -10.76 23.42
N LEU A 149 8.76 -11.67 22.43
CA LEU A 149 9.04 -13.09 22.62
C LEU A 149 10.44 -13.32 23.21
N LEU A 150 11.45 -12.63 22.68
CA LEU A 150 12.82 -12.74 23.20
C LEU A 150 13.05 -11.94 24.48
N ALA A 151 12.15 -11.03 24.86
CA ALA A 151 12.28 -10.22 26.08
C ALA A 151 11.72 -10.92 27.33
N ARG A 152 10.82 -11.90 27.16
CA ARG A 152 10.24 -12.65 28.30
C ARG A 152 11.15 -13.78 28.76
N SER A 153 10.95 -14.21 30.01
CA SER A 153 11.62 -15.39 30.58
C SER A 153 11.14 -16.66 29.86
N LEU A 154 12.09 -17.53 29.50
CA LEU A 154 11.78 -18.83 28.89
C LEU A 154 10.99 -19.71 29.87
N GLU A 155 11.58 -19.95 31.04
CA GLU A 155 11.04 -20.85 32.07
C GLU A 155 9.78 -20.31 32.75
N LYS A 156 9.76 -19.02 33.11
CA LYS A 156 8.66 -18.45 33.90
C LYS A 156 7.47 -17.97 33.06
N CYS A 157 7.64 -17.87 31.73
CA CYS A 157 6.63 -17.26 30.87
C CYS A 157 6.38 -18.06 29.60
N LEU A 158 7.39 -18.25 28.74
CA LEU A 158 7.16 -18.86 27.42
C LEU A 158 6.73 -20.34 27.51
N ILE A 159 7.44 -21.15 28.28
CA ILE A 159 7.14 -22.59 28.42
C ILE A 159 5.75 -22.82 29.06
N PRO A 160 5.40 -22.23 30.22
CA PRO A 160 4.08 -22.43 30.82
C PRO A 160 2.93 -22.03 29.90
N ARG A 161 3.10 -20.93 29.15
CA ARG A 161 2.08 -20.45 28.21
C ARG A 161 1.94 -21.34 26.99
N TYR A 162 3.06 -21.91 26.52
CA TYR A 162 3.04 -22.90 25.46
C TYR A 162 2.29 -24.16 25.89
N GLU A 163 2.54 -24.67 27.10
CA GLU A 163 1.82 -25.85 27.61
C GLU A 163 0.31 -25.62 27.71
N VAL A 164 -0.12 -24.43 28.17
CA VAL A 164 -1.54 -24.09 28.16
C VAL A 164 -2.08 -24.02 26.74
N LEU A 165 -1.39 -23.35 25.81
CA LEU A 165 -1.81 -23.26 24.42
C LEU A 165 -1.93 -24.66 23.78
N LYS A 166 -0.96 -25.55 24.04
CA LYS A 166 -0.94 -26.94 23.60
C LYS A 166 -2.14 -27.73 24.14
N SER A 167 -2.55 -27.49 25.38
CA SER A 167 -3.77 -28.11 25.96
C SER A 167 -5.10 -27.61 25.39
N VAL A 168 -5.08 -26.51 24.63
CA VAL A 168 -6.29 -25.89 24.07
C VAL A 168 -6.46 -26.23 22.60
N VAL A 169 -5.38 -26.37 21.83
CA VAL A 169 -5.44 -26.68 20.39
C VAL A 169 -5.23 -28.17 20.12
N ARG A 170 -5.52 -28.63 18.89
CA ARG A 170 -5.55 -30.06 18.54
C ARG A 170 -4.24 -30.60 17.96
N SER A 171 -3.38 -29.73 17.44
CA SER A 171 -2.13 -30.14 16.79
C SER A 171 -1.03 -29.08 16.91
N GLU A 172 0.21 -29.51 16.68
CA GLU A 172 1.38 -28.62 16.68
C GLU A 172 1.28 -27.54 15.59
N GLN A 173 0.71 -27.85 14.43
CA GLN A 173 0.49 -26.89 13.35
C GLN A 173 -0.47 -25.76 13.76
N GLU A 174 -1.48 -26.08 14.58
CA GLU A 174 -2.40 -25.07 15.13
C GLU A 174 -1.67 -24.16 16.14
N ILE A 175 -0.75 -24.71 16.95
CA ILE A 175 0.10 -23.91 17.87
C ILE A 175 0.93 -22.89 17.09
N VAL A 176 1.62 -23.33 16.03
CA VAL A 176 2.43 -22.46 15.18
C VAL A 176 1.57 -21.36 14.56
N CYS A 177 0.38 -21.71 14.08
CA CYS A 177 -0.57 -20.73 13.54
C CYS A 177 -1.01 -19.70 14.59
N SER A 178 -1.34 -20.15 15.81
CA SER A 178 -1.73 -19.29 16.92
C SER A 178 -0.60 -18.37 17.39
N LEU A 179 0.63 -18.86 17.49
CA LEU A 179 1.79 -18.03 17.83
C LEU A 179 2.04 -16.98 16.74
N LYS A 180 1.96 -17.35 15.47
CA LYS A 180 2.15 -16.41 14.35
C LYS A 180 1.12 -15.27 14.36
N ARG A 181 -0.17 -15.58 14.53
CA ARG A 181 -1.24 -14.57 14.47
C ARG A 181 -1.47 -13.84 15.80
N GLY A 182 -1.12 -14.48 16.91
CA GLY A 182 -1.48 -14.06 18.27
C GLY A 182 -0.30 -13.83 19.20
N ALA A 183 0.95 -13.75 18.72
CA ALA A 183 2.12 -13.62 19.58
C ALA A 183 2.01 -12.48 20.62
N MET A 184 1.32 -11.38 20.31
CA MET A 184 1.18 -10.27 21.27
C MET A 184 0.27 -10.67 22.43
N ALA A 185 -0.88 -11.26 22.12
CA ALA A 185 -1.80 -11.78 23.13
C ALA A 185 -1.13 -12.89 23.95
N PHE A 186 -0.39 -13.78 23.28
CA PHE A 186 0.38 -14.83 23.92
C PHE A 186 1.41 -14.29 24.92
N VAL A 187 2.06 -13.15 24.65
CA VAL A 187 3.09 -12.59 25.53
C VAL A 187 2.54 -11.65 26.60
N LEU A 188 1.49 -10.90 26.31
CA LEU A 188 1.04 -9.77 27.14
C LEU A 188 -0.18 -10.07 27.99
N CYS A 189 -1.08 -10.95 27.54
CA CYS A 189 -2.32 -11.23 28.25
C CYS A 189 -2.12 -12.28 29.35
N ASP A 190 -3.01 -12.32 30.35
CA ASP A 190 -2.96 -13.33 31.40
C ASP A 190 -3.67 -14.61 30.91
N VAL A 191 -2.89 -15.65 30.64
CA VAL A 191 -3.40 -16.93 30.13
C VAL A 191 -4.28 -17.64 31.16
N MET A 192 -3.93 -17.54 32.45
CA MET A 192 -4.64 -18.23 33.52
C MET A 192 -5.97 -17.54 33.82
N LYS A 193 -6.02 -16.21 33.76
CA LYS A 193 -7.23 -15.43 34.03
C LYS A 193 -8.15 -15.26 32.82
N ASN A 194 -7.65 -15.46 31.60
CA ASN A 194 -8.43 -15.22 30.38
C ASN A 194 -8.60 -16.48 29.53
N LEU A 195 -7.52 -17.01 28.93
CA LEU A 195 -7.61 -18.09 27.94
C LEU A 195 -8.24 -19.37 28.54
N ILE A 196 -7.80 -19.78 29.73
CA ILE A 196 -8.32 -20.96 30.41
C ILE A 196 -9.82 -20.81 30.72
N PRO A 197 -10.29 -19.77 31.43
CA PRO A 197 -11.72 -19.65 31.73
C PRO A 197 -12.58 -19.36 30.48
N ASN A 198 -12.06 -18.68 29.46
CA ASN A 198 -12.77 -18.49 28.18
C ASN A 198 -13.00 -19.81 27.45
N THR A 199 -11.96 -20.64 27.34
CA THR A 199 -12.07 -21.97 26.71
C THR A 199 -12.95 -22.90 27.54
N LYS A 200 -12.89 -22.80 28.88
CA LYS A 200 -13.79 -23.53 29.78
C LYS A 200 -15.26 -23.18 29.52
N VAL A 201 -15.62 -21.89 29.47
CA VAL A 201 -17.01 -21.48 29.19
C VAL A 201 -17.52 -22.02 27.85
N LEU A 202 -16.67 -22.09 26.82
CA LEU A 202 -17.06 -22.70 25.54
C LEU A 202 -17.26 -24.21 25.66
N ARG A 203 -16.37 -24.92 26.38
CA ARG A 203 -16.49 -26.37 26.63
C ARG A 203 -17.75 -26.70 27.43
N ASP A 204 -18.04 -25.93 28.47
CA ASP A 204 -19.23 -26.09 29.31
C ASP A 204 -20.53 -25.88 28.52
N LEU A 205 -20.47 -25.11 27.42
CA LEU A 205 -21.58 -24.91 26.47
C LEU A 205 -21.65 -25.94 25.35
N GLY A 206 -20.74 -26.92 25.34
CA GLY A 206 -20.69 -27.98 24.32
C GLY A 206 -20.07 -27.54 22.98
N VAL A 207 -19.38 -26.39 22.92
CA VAL A 207 -18.74 -25.93 21.67
C VAL A 207 -17.69 -26.96 21.22
N PRO A 208 -17.73 -27.41 19.95
CA PRO A 208 -16.77 -28.39 19.44
C PRO A 208 -15.33 -27.93 19.61
N GLN A 209 -14.46 -28.85 19.98
CA GLN A 209 -13.04 -28.56 20.20
C GLN A 209 -12.37 -27.97 18.95
N SER A 210 -12.80 -28.34 17.74
CA SER A 210 -12.36 -27.71 16.48
C SER A 210 -12.70 -26.22 16.40
N SER A 211 -13.88 -25.81 16.85
CA SER A 211 -14.31 -24.40 16.89
C SER A 211 -13.51 -23.61 17.93
N ILE A 212 -13.23 -24.20 19.09
CA ILE A 212 -12.35 -23.61 20.11
C ILE A 212 -10.94 -23.40 19.55
N SER A 213 -10.41 -24.36 18.79
CA SER A 213 -9.11 -24.22 18.12
C SER A 213 -9.13 -23.07 17.08
N LEU A 214 -10.20 -22.95 16.29
CA LEU A 214 -10.35 -21.84 15.33
C LEU A 214 -10.34 -20.46 16.04
N LEU A 215 -10.97 -20.34 17.21
CA LEU A 215 -10.92 -19.10 18.01
C LEU A 215 -9.48 -18.72 18.35
N VAL A 216 -8.68 -19.65 18.85
CA VAL A 216 -7.30 -19.37 19.26
C VAL A 216 -6.36 -19.14 18.07
N MET A 217 -6.65 -19.75 16.92
CA MET A 217 -5.84 -19.57 15.70
C MET A 217 -6.15 -18.27 14.97
N PHE A 218 -7.42 -17.92 14.80
CA PHE A 218 -7.85 -16.83 13.92
C PHE A 218 -8.34 -15.59 14.68
N HIS A 219 -8.69 -15.73 15.96
CA HIS A 219 -9.22 -14.67 16.81
C HIS A 219 -8.49 -14.60 18.17
N PRO A 220 -7.14 -14.45 18.18
CA PRO A 220 -6.35 -14.45 19.41
C PRO A 220 -6.69 -13.27 20.34
N SER A 221 -7.18 -12.15 19.82
CA SER A 221 -7.68 -11.04 20.66
C SER A 221 -8.85 -11.46 21.55
N GLU A 222 -9.76 -12.27 21.02
CA GLU A 222 -10.94 -12.78 21.72
C GLU A 222 -10.58 -13.91 22.67
N ALA A 223 -9.76 -14.86 22.21
CA ALA A 223 -9.31 -15.99 23.04
C ALA A 223 -8.68 -15.51 24.36
N PHE A 224 -7.88 -14.44 24.29
CA PHE A 224 -7.17 -13.86 25.43
C PHE A 224 -7.88 -12.64 26.05
N MET A 225 -9.10 -12.33 25.63
CA MET A 225 -9.92 -11.24 26.17
C MET A 225 -10.21 -11.45 27.65
N ASN A 226 -10.39 -10.34 28.39
CA ASN A 226 -10.90 -10.41 29.76
C ASN A 226 -12.15 -11.31 29.84
N HIS A 227 -12.14 -12.20 30.83
CA HIS A 227 -13.13 -13.26 30.94
C HIS A 227 -14.58 -12.77 31.05
N GLU A 228 -14.84 -11.74 31.85
CA GLU A 228 -16.19 -11.21 32.06
C GLU A 228 -16.78 -10.68 30.75
N ARG A 229 -15.96 -9.95 29.98
CA ARG A 229 -16.36 -9.45 28.66
C ARG A 229 -16.59 -10.59 27.67
N PHE A 230 -15.71 -11.58 27.66
CA PHE A 230 -15.86 -12.75 26.78
C PHE A 230 -17.15 -13.52 27.09
N ALA A 231 -17.39 -13.82 28.37
CA ALA A 231 -18.60 -14.50 28.84
C ALA A 231 -19.88 -13.73 28.47
N LYS A 232 -19.86 -12.39 28.55
CA LYS A 232 -20.97 -11.54 28.08
C LYS A 232 -21.24 -11.71 26.59
N CYS A 233 -20.21 -11.77 25.76
CA CYS A 233 -20.35 -11.97 24.30
C CYS A 233 -20.90 -13.36 23.98
N VAL A 234 -20.41 -14.40 24.67
CA VAL A 234 -20.90 -15.78 24.54
C VAL A 234 -22.37 -15.89 24.95
N LYS A 235 -22.74 -15.26 26.07
CA LYS A 235 -24.14 -15.22 26.53
C LYS A 235 -25.03 -14.53 25.50
N LEU A 236 -24.61 -13.36 25.01
CA LEU A 236 -25.36 -12.62 23.99
C LEU A 236 -25.50 -13.43 22.69
N ALA A 237 -24.46 -14.13 22.23
CA ALA A 237 -24.55 -15.00 21.06
C ALA A 237 -25.62 -16.11 21.26
N LYS A 238 -25.67 -16.71 22.45
CA LYS A 238 -26.69 -17.72 22.78
C LYS A 238 -28.10 -17.11 22.84
N GLU A 239 -28.26 -15.96 23.49
CA GLU A 239 -29.53 -15.21 23.55
C GLU A 239 -30.02 -14.80 22.15
N MET A 240 -29.11 -14.51 21.23
CA MET A 240 -29.42 -14.21 19.83
C MET A 240 -29.77 -15.45 18.99
N GLY A 241 -29.72 -16.66 19.56
CA GLY A 241 -30.11 -17.91 18.90
C GLY A 241 -29.00 -18.57 18.06
N PHE A 242 -27.73 -18.26 18.34
CA PHE A 242 -26.63 -19.04 17.75
C PHE A 242 -26.49 -20.40 18.44
N ASP A 243 -26.34 -21.44 17.63
CA ASP A 243 -26.10 -22.81 18.09
C ASP A 243 -24.60 -23.00 18.41
N PRO A 244 -24.23 -23.28 19.68
CA PRO A 244 -22.83 -23.53 20.08
C PRO A 244 -22.13 -24.65 19.29
N ASN A 245 -22.89 -25.60 18.72
CA ASN A 245 -22.35 -26.70 17.93
C ASN A 245 -21.91 -26.30 16.52
N LYS A 246 -22.30 -25.12 16.04
CA LYS A 246 -21.97 -24.65 14.68
C LYS A 246 -20.72 -23.78 14.67
N CYS A 247 -19.95 -23.88 13.60
CA CYS A 247 -18.70 -23.13 13.43
C CYS A 247 -18.90 -21.60 13.43
N ASN A 248 -20.07 -21.12 13.00
CA ASN A 248 -20.40 -19.70 12.99
C ASN A 248 -20.64 -19.12 14.39
N PHE A 249 -20.80 -19.93 15.44
CA PHE A 249 -20.91 -19.45 16.83
C PHE A 249 -19.69 -18.62 17.23
N ILE A 250 -18.49 -19.11 16.93
CA ILE A 250 -17.24 -18.41 17.24
C ILE A 250 -17.11 -17.11 16.43
N SER A 251 -17.53 -17.12 15.16
CA SER A 251 -17.59 -15.91 14.36
C SER A 251 -18.55 -14.86 14.93
N ALA A 252 -19.68 -15.29 15.51
CA ALA A 252 -20.62 -14.40 16.18
C ALA A 252 -19.99 -13.78 17.43
N VAL A 253 -19.33 -14.59 18.27
CA VAL A 253 -18.60 -14.08 19.45
C VAL A 253 -17.55 -13.04 19.05
N HIS A 254 -16.82 -13.28 17.95
CA HIS A 254 -15.86 -12.30 17.42
C HIS A 254 -16.50 -10.98 16.94
N VAL A 255 -17.68 -11.04 16.31
CA VAL A 255 -18.39 -9.81 15.89
C VAL A 255 -18.90 -9.04 17.12
N LEU A 256 -19.51 -9.75 18.06
CA LEU A 256 -20.09 -9.17 19.27
C LEU A 256 -19.02 -8.62 20.23
N SER A 257 -17.80 -9.14 20.19
CA SER A 257 -16.69 -8.60 20.96
C SER A 257 -16.35 -7.16 20.54
N HIS A 258 -16.67 -6.75 19.31
CA HIS A 258 -16.38 -5.45 18.73
C HIS A 258 -17.62 -4.57 18.47
N MET A 259 -18.79 -5.03 18.91
CA MET A 259 -20.07 -4.40 18.59
C MET A 259 -21.00 -4.39 19.80
N ASP A 260 -21.43 -3.21 20.23
CA ASP A 260 -22.52 -3.08 21.20
C ASP A 260 -23.90 -3.17 20.52
N CYS A 261 -24.95 -3.33 21.33
CA CYS A 261 -26.32 -3.47 20.84
C CYS A 261 -26.76 -2.25 20.00
N ALA A 262 -26.38 -1.03 20.40
CA ALA A 262 -26.76 0.19 19.69
C ALA A 262 -26.15 0.27 18.29
N LYS A 263 -24.88 -0.10 18.14
CA LYS A 263 -24.18 -0.17 16.86
C LYS A 263 -24.76 -1.27 15.98
N MET A 264 -25.13 -2.41 16.57
CA MET A 264 -25.80 -3.49 15.86
C MET A 264 -27.16 -3.05 15.32
N ASP A 265 -28.00 -2.44 16.17
CA ASP A 265 -29.33 -1.96 15.78
C ASP A 265 -29.24 -0.89 14.67
N ARG A 266 -28.28 0.05 14.75
CA ARG A 266 -28.07 1.03 13.66
C ARG A 266 -27.67 0.36 12.35
N LYS A 267 -26.83 -0.67 12.40
CA LYS A 267 -26.45 -1.43 11.20
C LYS A 267 -27.63 -2.19 10.62
N MET A 268 -28.42 -2.87 11.45
CA MET A 268 -29.63 -3.56 11.00
C MET A 268 -30.63 -2.58 10.40
N LYS A 269 -30.83 -1.40 11.01
CA LYS A 269 -31.67 -0.33 10.47
C LYS A 269 -31.19 0.14 9.09
N SER A 270 -29.87 0.20 8.86
CA SER A 270 -29.34 0.55 7.53
C SER A 270 -29.64 -0.47 6.44
N LEU A 271 -30.02 -1.70 6.81
CA LEU A 271 -30.42 -2.76 5.88
C LEU A 271 -31.92 -2.68 5.52
N GLU A 272 -32.73 -1.94 6.27
CA GLU A 272 -34.15 -1.71 5.95
C GLU A 272 -34.32 -1.05 4.57
N LYS A 273 -33.36 -0.22 4.15
CA LYS A 273 -33.35 0.38 2.79
C LYS A 273 -33.29 -0.66 1.67
N TRP A 274 -32.84 -1.87 1.98
CA TRP A 274 -32.78 -3.01 1.06
C TRP A 274 -33.95 -3.98 1.30
N GLY A 275 -34.98 -3.60 2.05
CA GLY A 275 -36.12 -4.45 2.37
C GLY A 275 -35.86 -5.48 3.47
N TRP A 276 -34.71 -5.45 4.15
CA TRP A 276 -34.44 -6.38 5.24
C TRP A 276 -35.09 -5.89 6.53
N SER A 277 -36.07 -6.65 7.03
CA SER A 277 -36.58 -6.45 8.39
C SER A 277 -35.51 -6.80 9.43
N LYS A 278 -35.74 -6.41 10.69
CA LYS A 278 -34.87 -6.79 11.80
C LYS A 278 -34.72 -8.32 11.90
N GLU A 279 -35.80 -9.07 11.70
CA GLU A 279 -35.78 -10.54 11.73
C GLU A 279 -34.99 -11.14 10.56
N VAL A 280 -35.13 -10.59 9.34
CA VAL A 280 -34.34 -11.03 8.18
C VAL A 280 -32.85 -10.75 8.40
N SER A 281 -32.53 -9.58 8.96
CA SER A 281 -31.16 -9.21 9.31
C SER A 281 -30.57 -10.13 10.36
N LEU A 282 -31.33 -10.45 11.42
CA LEU A 282 -30.93 -11.40 12.46
C LEU A 282 -30.75 -12.81 11.91
N SER A 283 -31.65 -13.28 11.05
CA SER A 283 -31.55 -14.58 10.37
C SER A 283 -30.29 -14.65 9.50
N SER A 284 -30.00 -13.60 8.74
CA SER A 284 -28.79 -13.49 7.92
C SER A 284 -27.54 -13.46 8.79
N PHE A 285 -27.55 -12.70 9.88
CA PHE A 285 -26.45 -12.65 10.85
C PHE A 285 -26.17 -14.03 11.45
N ARG A 286 -27.22 -14.80 11.78
CA ARG A 286 -27.08 -16.19 12.26
C ARG A 286 -26.42 -17.11 11.25
N LYS A 287 -26.63 -16.89 9.95
CA LYS A 287 -26.00 -17.71 8.89
C LYS A 287 -24.53 -17.33 8.69
N PHE A 288 -24.22 -16.04 8.62
CA PHE A 288 -22.86 -15.55 8.37
C PHE A 288 -22.56 -14.30 9.21
N PRO A 289 -22.03 -14.43 10.45
CA PRO A 289 -21.84 -13.28 11.32
C PRO A 289 -20.91 -12.20 10.76
N THR A 290 -19.87 -12.62 10.02
CA THR A 290 -18.76 -11.76 9.61
C THR A 290 -19.19 -10.57 8.76
N PHE A 291 -20.29 -10.64 7.98
CA PHE A 291 -20.72 -9.48 7.19
C PHE A 291 -21.09 -8.29 8.08
N MET A 292 -21.57 -8.53 9.31
CA MET A 292 -21.90 -7.46 10.25
C MET A 292 -20.65 -6.70 10.73
N SER A 293 -19.44 -7.24 10.58
CA SER A 293 -18.21 -6.48 10.84
C SER A 293 -17.95 -5.39 9.80
N TYR A 294 -18.50 -5.49 8.59
CA TYR A 294 -18.27 -4.52 7.52
C TYR A 294 -19.05 -3.22 7.69
N SER A 295 -18.58 -2.15 7.07
CA SER A 295 -19.25 -0.86 7.13
C SER A 295 -20.57 -0.87 6.33
N PRO A 296 -21.58 -0.08 6.71
CA PRO A 296 -22.82 0.05 5.95
C PRO A 296 -22.60 0.46 4.49
N GLU A 297 -21.55 1.25 4.22
CA GLU A 297 -21.18 1.71 2.88
C GLU A 297 -20.66 0.56 2.03
N ARG A 298 -19.81 -0.32 2.59
CA ARG A 298 -19.32 -1.51 1.89
C ARG A 298 -20.47 -2.46 1.55
N ILE A 299 -21.35 -2.72 2.51
CA ILE A 299 -22.55 -3.55 2.27
C ILE A 299 -23.44 -2.88 1.22
N GLY A 300 -23.64 -1.56 1.33
CA GLY A 300 -24.42 -0.78 0.37
C GLY A 300 -23.90 -0.85 -1.06
N ARG A 301 -22.57 -0.81 -1.28
CA ARG A 301 -21.99 -0.99 -2.62
C ARG A 301 -22.28 -2.37 -3.20
N ALA A 302 -22.12 -3.42 -2.40
CA ALA A 302 -22.40 -4.78 -2.83
C ALA A 302 -23.89 -4.99 -3.13
N MET A 303 -24.78 -4.43 -2.30
CA MET A 303 -26.22 -4.50 -2.50
C MET A 303 -26.68 -3.73 -3.73
N ARG A 304 -26.15 -2.52 -3.99
CA ARG A 304 -26.42 -1.78 -5.25
C ARG A 304 -26.09 -2.63 -6.46
N PHE A 305 -24.87 -3.17 -6.53
CA PHE A 305 -24.47 -4.00 -7.65
C PHE A 305 -25.34 -5.27 -7.79
N LEU A 306 -25.56 -6.01 -6.70
CA LEU A 306 -26.30 -7.27 -6.77
C LEU A 306 -27.80 -7.08 -7.05
N VAL A 307 -28.44 -6.11 -6.42
CA VAL A 307 -29.89 -5.87 -6.54
C VAL A 307 -30.20 -4.99 -7.74
N GLU A 308 -29.55 -3.84 -7.87
CA GLU A 308 -29.88 -2.83 -8.89
C GLU A 308 -29.28 -3.21 -10.26
N ASP A 309 -27.96 -3.50 -10.33
CA ASP A 309 -27.29 -3.72 -11.64
C ASP A 309 -27.49 -5.15 -12.19
N MET A 310 -27.62 -6.11 -11.29
CA MET A 310 -27.67 -7.55 -11.61
C MET A 310 -29.06 -8.17 -11.44
N GLY A 311 -30.00 -7.46 -10.81
CA GLY A 311 -31.40 -7.89 -10.69
C GLY A 311 -31.64 -9.06 -9.71
N TRP A 312 -30.75 -9.32 -8.77
CA TRP A 312 -30.98 -10.33 -7.74
C TRP A 312 -31.96 -9.83 -6.68
N SER A 313 -32.84 -10.71 -6.19
CA SER A 313 -33.74 -10.33 -5.10
C SER A 313 -32.95 -10.11 -3.81
N SER A 314 -33.37 -9.12 -3.03
CA SER A 314 -32.74 -8.83 -1.73
C SER A 314 -32.91 -9.99 -0.76
N GLU A 315 -34.02 -10.72 -0.88
CA GLU A 315 -34.34 -11.93 -0.14
C GLU A 315 -33.36 -13.08 -0.44
N ASP A 316 -32.93 -13.24 -1.69
CA ASP A 316 -31.93 -14.25 -2.06
C ASP A 316 -30.55 -13.92 -1.49
N ILE A 317 -30.19 -12.63 -1.42
CA ILE A 317 -28.96 -12.21 -0.75
C ILE A 317 -29.06 -12.48 0.77
N ALA A 318 -30.22 -12.23 1.39
CA ALA A 318 -30.46 -12.57 2.80
C ALA A 318 -30.44 -14.08 3.06
N ARG A 319 -30.82 -14.89 2.07
CA ARG A 319 -30.69 -16.35 2.15
C ARG A 319 -29.23 -16.79 2.17
N PHE A 320 -28.35 -16.07 1.46
CA PHE A 320 -26.92 -16.37 1.27
C PHE A 320 -26.00 -15.18 1.58
N PRO A 321 -25.95 -14.70 2.84
CA PRO A 321 -25.21 -13.49 3.22
C PRO A 321 -23.69 -13.60 3.08
N THR A 322 -23.16 -14.80 2.84
CA THR A 322 -21.74 -15.05 2.52
C THR A 322 -21.27 -14.29 1.28
N THR A 323 -22.17 -13.96 0.35
CA THR A 323 -21.86 -13.15 -0.84
C THR A 323 -21.33 -11.77 -0.48
N LEU A 324 -21.86 -11.17 0.59
CA LEU A 324 -21.39 -9.89 1.15
C LEU A 324 -19.99 -10.01 1.80
N GLY A 325 -19.58 -11.25 2.11
CA GLY A 325 -18.25 -11.65 2.58
C GLY A 325 -17.14 -11.49 1.54
N TYR A 326 -17.46 -11.71 0.27
CA TYR A 326 -16.47 -11.73 -0.80
C TYR A 326 -16.03 -10.33 -1.23
N SER A 327 -14.90 -10.25 -1.93
CA SER A 327 -14.48 -9.00 -2.57
C SER A 327 -15.42 -8.69 -3.72
N LEU A 328 -15.99 -7.48 -3.69
CA LEU A 328 -16.92 -7.03 -4.71
C LEU A 328 -16.23 -7.02 -6.09
N GLU A 329 -15.03 -6.47 -6.14
CA GLU A 329 -14.27 -6.22 -7.37
C GLU A 329 -13.56 -7.47 -7.89
N LYS A 330 -12.99 -8.28 -7.00
CA LYS A 330 -12.17 -9.45 -7.39
C LYS A 330 -12.98 -10.71 -7.62
N ARG A 331 -14.18 -10.83 -7.04
CA ARG A 331 -14.97 -12.06 -7.10
C ARG A 331 -16.42 -11.84 -7.50
N VAL A 332 -17.13 -10.95 -6.82
CA VAL A 332 -18.58 -10.80 -7.04
C VAL A 332 -18.87 -10.26 -8.44
N ILE A 333 -18.25 -9.15 -8.82
CA ILE A 333 -18.43 -8.49 -10.12
C ILE A 333 -18.05 -9.42 -11.29
N PRO A 334 -16.83 -10.00 -11.35
CA PRO A 334 -16.44 -10.83 -12.49
C PRO A 334 -17.36 -12.03 -12.68
N ARG A 335 -17.68 -12.74 -11.59
CA ARG A 335 -18.51 -13.95 -11.67
C ARG A 335 -19.95 -13.62 -12.06
N CYS A 336 -20.51 -12.53 -11.52
CA CYS A 336 -21.86 -12.07 -11.91
C CYS A 336 -21.95 -11.74 -13.40
N HIS A 337 -20.95 -11.07 -13.97
CA HIS A 337 -20.93 -10.73 -15.40
C HIS A 337 -20.88 -11.97 -16.30
N VAL A 338 -20.02 -12.94 -15.98
CA VAL A 338 -19.96 -14.22 -16.69
C VAL A 338 -21.35 -14.88 -16.69
N ILE A 339 -21.98 -15.01 -15.51
CA ILE A 339 -23.31 -15.60 -15.40
C ILE A 339 -24.36 -14.81 -16.19
N LYS A 340 -24.31 -13.47 -16.19
CA LYS A 340 -25.24 -12.63 -16.98
C LYS A 340 -25.12 -12.88 -18.47
N VAL A 341 -23.90 -13.02 -18.99
CA VAL A 341 -23.65 -13.37 -20.40
C VAL A 341 -24.15 -14.77 -20.72
N LEU A 342 -23.88 -15.75 -19.86
CA LEU A 342 -24.36 -17.12 -20.09
C LEU A 342 -25.89 -17.22 -20.04
N LYS A 343 -26.54 -16.47 -19.15
CA LYS A 343 -28.02 -16.38 -19.09
C LYS A 343 -28.60 -15.76 -20.35
N SER A 344 -28.02 -14.66 -20.86
CA SER A 344 -28.52 -14.02 -22.09
C SER A 344 -28.40 -14.92 -23.34
N LYS A 345 -27.47 -15.88 -23.32
CA LYS A 345 -27.31 -16.93 -24.34
C LYS A 345 -28.06 -18.22 -24.04
N ARG A 346 -28.83 -18.29 -22.94
CA ARG A 346 -29.58 -19.48 -22.48
C ARG A 346 -28.71 -20.73 -22.26
N LEU A 347 -27.44 -20.52 -21.90
CA LEU A 347 -26.46 -21.60 -21.68
C LEU A 347 -26.45 -22.15 -20.25
N VAL A 348 -27.06 -21.41 -19.33
CA VAL A 348 -27.23 -21.77 -17.92
C VAL A 348 -28.67 -21.51 -17.50
N LYS A 349 -29.11 -22.13 -16.39
CA LYS A 349 -30.46 -21.95 -15.84
C LYS A 349 -30.72 -20.47 -15.50
N ASP A 350 -31.90 -19.97 -15.89
CA ASP A 350 -32.31 -18.58 -15.61
C ASP A 350 -32.36 -18.28 -14.11
N GLN A 351 -32.76 -19.25 -13.29
CA GLN A 351 -32.77 -19.16 -11.82
C GLN A 351 -31.57 -19.89 -11.18
N LEU A 352 -30.35 -19.56 -11.61
CA LEU A 352 -29.14 -20.02 -10.90
C LEU A 352 -29.10 -19.40 -9.50
N CYS A 353 -28.69 -20.14 -8.46
CA CYS A 353 -28.52 -19.58 -7.12
C CYS A 353 -27.16 -18.88 -7.00
N LEU A 354 -27.10 -17.72 -6.32
CA LEU A 354 -25.84 -17.02 -6.03
C LEU A 354 -24.80 -17.93 -5.35
N ALA A 355 -25.24 -18.80 -4.43
CA ALA A 355 -24.36 -19.72 -3.72
C ALA A 355 -23.67 -20.73 -4.66
N THR A 356 -24.33 -21.11 -5.77
CA THR A 356 -23.82 -22.11 -6.71
C THR A 356 -22.47 -21.72 -7.27
N PHE A 357 -22.27 -20.45 -7.61
CA PHE A 357 -21.07 -20.00 -8.31
C PHE A 357 -20.19 -19.04 -7.50
N MET A 358 -20.71 -18.39 -6.43
CA MET A 358 -19.90 -17.53 -5.58
C MET A 358 -18.99 -18.31 -4.61
N CYS A 359 -19.46 -19.48 -4.17
CA CYS A 359 -18.74 -20.31 -3.20
C CYS A 359 -17.70 -21.24 -3.84
N MET A 360 -17.76 -21.44 -5.16
CA MET A 360 -16.80 -22.27 -5.89
C MET A 360 -15.37 -21.76 -5.73
N LYS A 361 -14.40 -22.68 -5.82
CA LYS A 361 -13.00 -22.30 -6.00
C LYS A 361 -12.81 -21.60 -7.34
N GLU A 362 -11.65 -21.00 -7.54
CA GLU A 362 -11.41 -20.25 -8.78
C GLU A 362 -11.37 -21.21 -9.96
N GLU A 363 -10.62 -22.29 -9.82
CA GLU A 363 -10.39 -23.30 -10.86
C GLU A 363 -11.71 -23.94 -11.30
N GLU A 364 -12.54 -24.37 -10.34
CA GLU A 364 -13.86 -24.96 -10.58
C GLU A 364 -14.79 -23.98 -11.32
N PHE A 365 -14.81 -22.70 -10.92
CA PHE A 365 -15.66 -21.69 -11.58
C PHE A 365 -15.25 -21.47 -13.04
N LEU A 366 -13.95 -21.43 -13.31
CA LEU A 366 -13.44 -21.23 -14.68
C LEU A 366 -13.75 -22.41 -15.57
N GLU A 367 -13.57 -23.62 -15.07
CA GLU A 367 -13.89 -24.83 -15.81
C GLU A 367 -15.39 -24.88 -16.15
N ASP A 368 -16.25 -24.72 -15.15
CA ASP A 368 -17.69 -24.94 -15.27
C ASP A 368 -18.43 -23.81 -16.03
N PHE A 369 -17.97 -22.56 -15.90
CA PHE A 369 -18.69 -21.39 -16.43
C PHE A 369 -17.93 -20.60 -17.49
N VAL A 370 -16.64 -20.84 -17.72
CA VAL A 370 -15.88 -20.09 -18.74
C VAL A 370 -15.37 -21.03 -19.82
N THR A 371 -14.48 -21.97 -19.49
CA THR A 371 -13.84 -22.88 -20.44
C THR A 371 -14.87 -23.74 -21.17
N LYS A 372 -15.86 -24.29 -20.44
CA LYS A 372 -16.94 -25.10 -21.00
C LYS A 372 -17.74 -24.40 -22.12
N TYR A 373 -17.85 -23.07 -22.06
CA TYR A 373 -18.68 -22.29 -22.99
C TYR A 373 -17.87 -21.42 -23.96
N LEU A 374 -16.53 -21.51 -23.94
CA LEU A 374 -15.63 -20.69 -24.74
C LEU A 374 -15.90 -20.82 -26.26
N GLY A 375 -16.26 -22.02 -26.73
CA GLY A 375 -16.59 -22.28 -28.13
C GLY A 375 -17.96 -21.75 -28.57
N GLN A 376 -18.89 -21.50 -27.63
CA GLN A 376 -20.24 -21.02 -27.90
C GLN A 376 -20.37 -19.50 -27.68
N VAL A 377 -19.49 -18.93 -26.84
CA VAL A 377 -19.40 -17.49 -26.58
C VAL A 377 -17.94 -17.05 -26.67
N PRO A 378 -17.42 -16.78 -27.89
CA PRO A 378 -16.02 -16.40 -28.10
C PRO A 378 -15.62 -15.07 -27.43
N LEU A 379 -16.62 -14.24 -27.08
CA LEU A 379 -16.51 -12.96 -26.39
C LEU A 379 -16.62 -13.07 -24.86
N LEU A 380 -16.71 -14.28 -24.28
CA LEU A 380 -16.50 -14.42 -22.84
C LEU A 380 -15.09 -13.90 -22.55
N PRO A 381 -14.90 -12.96 -21.61
CA PRO A 381 -13.60 -12.34 -21.39
C PRO A 381 -12.54 -13.44 -21.20
N LYS A 382 -11.56 -13.52 -22.10
CA LYS A 382 -10.37 -14.38 -21.88
C LYS A 382 -9.62 -14.01 -20.59
N GLU A 383 -9.93 -12.84 -20.04
CA GLU A 383 -9.49 -12.31 -18.74
C GLU A 383 -10.12 -13.03 -17.54
N ALA A 384 -11.28 -13.70 -17.71
CA ALA A 384 -11.81 -14.57 -16.67
C ALA A 384 -10.95 -15.85 -16.54
N THR A 385 -10.36 -16.35 -17.62
CA THR A 385 -9.68 -17.67 -17.66
C THR A 385 -8.28 -17.80 -17.06
N CYS A 386 -7.68 -16.81 -16.39
CA CYS A 386 -6.27 -16.93 -15.96
C CYS A 386 -6.04 -16.83 -14.45
N GLY A 387 -6.37 -17.93 -13.75
CA GLY A 387 -5.69 -18.34 -12.52
C GLY A 387 -4.66 -19.42 -12.84
N LYS A 388 -3.51 -19.05 -13.45
CA LYS A 388 -2.36 -19.88 -13.84
C LYS A 388 -2.49 -20.69 -15.15
N LEU A 389 -2.02 -20.10 -16.26
CA LEU A 389 -0.79 -20.48 -16.99
C LEU A 389 -0.79 -19.87 -18.40
N GLU A 390 -0.23 -18.65 -18.51
CA GLU A 390 0.83 -18.36 -19.48
C GLU A 390 1.77 -17.33 -18.82
N LEU A 391 2.80 -17.89 -18.19
CA LEU A 391 4.06 -17.20 -17.93
C LEU A 391 4.85 -17.30 -19.23
N ASN A 392 5.05 -16.18 -19.94
CA ASN A 392 6.24 -15.96 -20.77
C ASN A 392 6.55 -14.47 -21.04
N VAL A 393 6.20 -13.58 -20.09
CA VAL A 393 6.79 -12.21 -20.01
C VAL A 393 7.18 -11.85 -18.55
N TRP A 394 7.17 -12.82 -17.64
CA TRP A 394 7.15 -12.57 -16.18
C TRP A 394 8.42 -12.98 -15.40
N ILE A 395 9.60 -13.08 -16.03
CA ILE A 395 10.86 -13.31 -15.30
C ILE A 395 11.42 -12.02 -14.62
N LEU A 396 10.83 -10.85 -14.84
CA LEU A 396 11.28 -9.58 -14.22
C LEU A 396 10.27 -8.94 -13.24
N GLY A 397 9.19 -9.64 -12.88
CA GLY A 397 8.00 -9.05 -12.25
C GLY A 397 7.89 -9.14 -10.72
N GLU A 398 8.89 -9.62 -9.99
CA GLU A 398 8.77 -9.76 -8.52
C GLU A 398 8.88 -8.41 -7.77
N THR A 399 9.49 -7.40 -8.39
CA THR A 399 9.50 -6.00 -7.90
C THR A 399 8.28 -5.19 -8.33
N LEU A 400 7.54 -5.63 -9.35
CA LEU A 400 6.38 -4.91 -9.91
C LEU A 400 5.05 -5.27 -9.22
N ASN A 401 4.95 -6.43 -8.54
CA ASN A 401 3.71 -6.87 -7.91
C ASN A 401 3.34 -6.12 -6.63
N GLN A 402 4.31 -5.60 -5.86
CA GLN A 402 3.98 -4.67 -4.77
C GLN A 402 3.59 -3.29 -5.30
N ALA A 403 4.22 -2.83 -6.37
CA ALA A 403 3.86 -1.58 -7.04
C ALA A 403 2.44 -1.66 -7.62
N ASN A 404 2.06 -2.76 -8.26
CA ASN A 404 0.72 -2.95 -8.82
C ASN A 404 -0.36 -3.15 -7.75
N LEU A 405 -0.05 -3.76 -6.60
CA LEU A 405 -1.01 -3.86 -5.50
C LEU A 405 -1.25 -2.49 -4.85
N PHE A 406 -0.17 -1.71 -4.67
CA PHE A 406 -0.24 -0.34 -4.19
C PHE A 406 -1.02 0.53 -5.17
N VAL A 407 -0.68 0.49 -6.46
CA VAL A 407 -1.40 1.18 -7.54
C VAL A 407 -2.86 0.75 -7.58
N LYS A 408 -3.23 -0.51 -7.40
CA LYS A 408 -4.63 -0.95 -7.43
C LYS A 408 -5.43 -0.54 -6.19
N GLU A 409 -4.83 -0.54 -5.01
CA GLU A 409 -5.46 0.03 -3.78
C GLU A 409 -5.56 1.55 -3.86
N TYR A 410 -4.60 2.18 -4.54
CA TYR A 410 -4.49 3.61 -4.76
C TYR A 410 -5.47 4.15 -5.82
N LEU A 411 -5.64 3.41 -6.93
CA LEU A 411 -6.57 3.69 -8.02
C LEU A 411 -8.04 3.48 -7.62
N LEU A 412 -8.32 2.78 -6.52
CA LEU A 412 -9.68 2.60 -5.96
C LEU A 412 -10.03 3.66 -4.90
N ALA A 413 -9.07 4.52 -4.53
CA ALA A 413 -9.29 5.73 -3.75
C ALA A 413 -9.33 6.92 -4.72
N ASP A 414 -10.34 6.97 -5.59
CA ASP A 414 -10.53 7.97 -6.65
C ASP A 414 -10.16 9.43 -6.24
N PRO A 415 -10.52 9.91 -5.02
CA PRO A 415 -10.19 11.28 -4.61
C PRO A 415 -8.71 11.52 -4.27
N LEU A 416 -7.92 10.47 -4.00
CA LEU A 416 -6.53 10.58 -3.55
C LEU A 416 -5.52 10.41 -4.70
N ILE A 417 -5.93 9.85 -5.84
CA ILE A 417 -5.03 9.52 -6.95
C ILE A 417 -4.18 10.72 -7.41
N PRO A 418 -4.74 11.93 -7.61
CA PRO A 418 -3.94 13.08 -8.02
C PRO A 418 -2.90 13.45 -6.96
N TYR A 419 -3.30 13.61 -5.70
CA TYR A 419 -2.43 14.15 -4.64
C TYR A 419 -1.21 13.29 -4.36
N THR A 420 -1.42 12.00 -4.20
CA THR A 420 -0.34 11.10 -3.80
C THR A 420 0.52 10.65 -5.00
N SER A 421 0.07 10.85 -6.25
CA SER A 421 0.89 10.66 -7.45
C SER A 421 1.80 11.86 -7.69
N ILE A 422 1.36 13.08 -7.34
CA ILE A 422 2.23 14.26 -7.24
C ILE A 422 3.34 14.02 -6.22
N ILE A 423 2.99 13.60 -4.99
CA ILE A 423 3.97 13.29 -3.95
C ILE A 423 4.93 12.18 -4.41
N GLY A 424 4.39 11.13 -5.04
CA GLY A 424 5.16 10.05 -5.64
C GLY A 424 6.12 10.55 -6.71
N GLY A 425 5.69 11.45 -7.59
CA GLY A 425 6.51 12.09 -8.62
C GLY A 425 7.67 12.91 -8.04
N ILE A 426 7.40 13.74 -7.02
CA ILE A 426 8.44 14.51 -6.32
C ILE A 426 9.47 13.59 -5.67
N PHE A 427 9.00 12.53 -4.99
CA PHE A 427 9.88 11.55 -4.37
C PHE A 427 10.71 10.79 -5.40
N ALA A 428 10.10 10.38 -6.51
CA ALA A 428 10.79 9.73 -7.62
C ALA A 428 11.88 10.62 -8.22
N CYS A 429 11.61 11.93 -8.36
CA CYS A 429 12.61 12.91 -8.81
C CYS A 429 13.82 12.95 -7.88
N LYS A 430 13.59 13.07 -6.55
CA LYS A 430 14.68 13.07 -5.57
C LYS A 430 15.47 11.77 -5.58
N MET A 431 14.78 10.64 -5.63
CA MET A 431 15.41 9.32 -5.69
C MET A 431 16.28 9.16 -6.94
N VAL A 432 15.77 9.54 -8.12
CA VAL A 432 16.52 9.49 -9.37
C VAL A 432 17.74 10.41 -9.33
N TYR A 433 17.59 11.61 -8.77
CA TYR A 433 18.69 12.56 -8.61
C TYR A 433 19.82 11.95 -7.75
N ASP A 434 19.48 11.39 -6.58
CA ASP A 434 20.45 10.80 -5.65
C ASP A 434 21.12 9.55 -6.23
N LEU A 435 20.35 8.68 -6.87
CA LEU A 435 20.88 7.48 -7.54
C LEU A 435 21.79 7.85 -8.70
N THR A 436 21.43 8.88 -9.48
CA THR A 436 22.29 9.40 -10.57
C THR A 436 23.59 9.92 -10.00
N GLN A 437 23.55 10.67 -8.91
CA GLN A 437 24.74 11.19 -8.26
C GLN A 437 25.65 10.07 -7.77
N LEU A 438 25.09 9.05 -7.12
CA LEU A 438 25.83 7.88 -6.63
C LEU A 438 26.46 7.11 -7.79
N PHE A 439 25.65 6.73 -8.78
CA PHE A 439 26.08 5.96 -9.95
C PHE A 439 27.15 6.74 -10.74
N SER A 440 26.92 8.03 -10.99
CA SER A 440 27.83 8.83 -11.80
C SER A 440 29.19 9.04 -11.13
N THR A 441 29.21 9.14 -9.79
CA THR A 441 30.47 9.23 -9.02
C THR A 441 31.32 7.97 -9.17
N VAL A 442 30.69 6.79 -9.26
CA VAL A 442 31.38 5.50 -9.35
C VAL A 442 31.83 5.19 -10.77
N TYR A 443 30.96 5.39 -11.76
CA TYR A 443 31.17 4.87 -13.11
C TYR A 443 31.69 5.90 -14.12
N PHE A 444 31.46 7.19 -13.92
CA PHE A 444 31.88 8.23 -14.87
C PHE A 444 33.05 9.04 -14.34
N LYS A 445 34.27 8.74 -14.80
CA LYS A 445 35.46 9.55 -14.51
C LYS A 445 35.29 11.03 -14.90
N THR A 446 34.54 11.31 -15.95
CA THR A 446 34.20 12.68 -16.35
C THR A 446 33.43 13.41 -15.25
N TYR A 447 32.49 12.75 -14.58
CA TYR A 447 31.62 13.37 -13.57
C TYR A 447 32.42 13.92 -12.38
N SER A 448 33.44 13.20 -11.92
CA SER A 448 34.31 13.67 -10.83
C SER A 448 35.17 14.87 -11.23
N SER A 449 35.43 15.08 -12.52
CA SER A 449 36.14 16.26 -13.02
C SER A 449 35.25 17.49 -13.23
N LEU A 450 33.92 17.34 -13.17
CA LEU A 450 32.99 18.44 -13.39
C LEU A 450 32.92 19.41 -12.21
N THR A 451 32.65 20.68 -12.52
CA THR A 451 32.33 21.71 -11.53
C THR A 451 31.06 21.38 -10.76
N LYS A 452 30.88 21.98 -9.57
CA LYS A 452 29.69 21.76 -8.74
C LYS A 452 28.38 22.01 -9.51
N ILE A 453 28.33 23.09 -10.30
CA ILE A 453 27.13 23.44 -11.07
C ILE A 453 26.88 22.46 -12.23
N GLN A 454 27.93 22.02 -12.92
CA GLN A 454 27.81 21.01 -13.98
C GLN A 454 27.37 19.65 -13.44
N ARG A 455 27.76 19.27 -12.22
CA ARG A 455 27.26 18.05 -11.57
C ARG A 455 25.77 18.17 -11.23
N ILE A 456 25.32 19.33 -10.79
CA ILE A 456 23.89 19.60 -10.53
C ILE A 456 23.10 19.49 -11.84
N GLU A 457 23.57 20.13 -12.92
CA GLU A 457 22.95 20.03 -14.24
C GLU A 457 22.97 18.58 -14.76
N TRP A 458 24.08 17.87 -14.58
CA TRP A 458 24.21 16.45 -14.95
C TRP A 458 23.14 15.60 -14.29
N ASN A 459 22.93 15.76 -12.98
CA ASN A 459 21.94 15.00 -12.23
C ASN A 459 20.50 15.41 -12.61
N ASN A 460 20.26 16.71 -12.82
CA ASN A 460 18.96 17.22 -13.25
C ASN A 460 18.55 16.68 -14.63
N ARG A 461 19.51 16.59 -15.57
CA ARG A 461 19.29 16.00 -16.90
C ARG A 461 18.98 14.50 -16.85
N SER A 462 19.48 13.77 -15.87
CA SER A 462 19.11 12.36 -15.70
C SER A 462 17.70 12.22 -15.17
N MET A 463 17.30 13.08 -14.23
CA MET A 463 15.93 13.18 -13.73
C MET A 463 14.94 13.45 -14.87
N SER A 464 15.20 14.47 -15.69
CA SER A 464 14.34 14.79 -16.85
C SER A 464 14.34 13.70 -17.92
N THR A 465 15.46 13.01 -18.13
CA THR A 465 15.52 11.86 -19.06
C THR A 465 14.59 10.73 -18.62
N ILE A 466 14.60 10.38 -17.32
CA ILE A 466 13.78 9.28 -16.80
C ILE A 466 12.30 9.65 -16.82
N HIS A 467 11.94 10.87 -16.44
CA HIS A 467 10.57 11.37 -16.55
C HIS A 467 10.09 11.37 -18.01
N ALA A 468 10.90 11.88 -18.94
CA ALA A 468 10.55 11.93 -20.35
C ALA A 468 10.27 10.55 -20.94
N ILE A 469 11.10 9.54 -20.61
CA ILE A 469 10.86 8.15 -21.03
C ILE A 469 9.55 7.63 -20.46
N PHE A 470 9.29 7.85 -19.17
CA PHE A 470 8.06 7.42 -18.51
C PHE A 470 6.83 8.05 -19.17
N ILE A 471 6.77 9.38 -19.25
CA ILE A 471 5.58 10.07 -19.72
C ILE A 471 5.34 9.86 -21.21
N THR A 472 6.40 9.78 -22.03
CA THR A 472 6.27 9.47 -23.46
C THR A 472 5.68 8.08 -23.65
N SER A 473 6.16 7.08 -22.89
CA SER A 473 5.67 5.71 -22.99
C SER A 473 4.20 5.62 -22.59
N MET A 474 3.81 6.30 -21.51
CA MET A 474 2.41 6.37 -21.08
C MET A 474 1.54 7.11 -22.09
N SER A 475 2.02 8.22 -22.66
CA SER A 475 1.28 9.03 -23.62
C SER A 475 1.02 8.26 -24.91
N LEU A 476 2.04 7.57 -25.46
CA LEU A 476 1.88 6.74 -26.66
C LEU A 476 0.89 5.59 -26.41
N TYR A 477 1.00 4.93 -25.25
CA TYR A 477 0.07 3.87 -24.87
C TYR A 477 -1.37 4.40 -24.77
N LEU A 478 -1.59 5.51 -24.06
CA LEU A 478 -2.93 6.04 -23.83
C LEU A 478 -3.57 6.61 -25.10
N VAL A 479 -2.80 7.30 -25.95
CA VAL A 479 -3.31 7.94 -27.16
C VAL A 479 -3.53 6.93 -28.30
N PHE A 480 -2.62 5.97 -28.50
CA PHE A 480 -2.66 5.10 -29.68
C PHE A 480 -2.97 3.62 -29.40
N CYS A 481 -2.61 3.09 -28.23
CA CYS A 481 -2.76 1.67 -27.94
C CYS A 481 -4.00 1.35 -27.09
N SER A 482 -4.45 2.32 -26.28
CA SER A 482 -5.59 2.18 -25.39
C SER A 482 -6.91 2.48 -26.10
N THR A 483 -8.00 1.85 -25.65
CA THR A 483 -9.36 2.15 -26.12
C THR A 483 -9.93 3.44 -25.51
N LEU A 484 -9.22 4.09 -24.56
CA LEU A 484 -9.71 5.24 -23.80
C LEU A 484 -10.16 6.41 -24.69
N TYR A 485 -9.40 6.71 -25.75
CA TYR A 485 -9.67 7.81 -26.68
C TYR A 485 -10.09 7.33 -28.07
N SER A 486 -10.60 6.09 -28.19
CA SER A 486 -11.11 5.57 -29.46
C SER A 486 -12.53 6.06 -29.75
N ASP A 487 -12.82 6.34 -31.02
CA ASP A 487 -14.16 6.78 -31.48
C ASP A 487 -15.24 5.70 -31.34
N ASN A 488 -14.85 4.42 -31.22
CA ASN A 488 -15.75 3.29 -31.46
C ASN A 488 -16.56 2.79 -30.23
N TRP A 489 -16.39 3.36 -29.03
CA TRP A 489 -16.75 2.62 -27.79
C TRP A 489 -17.49 3.37 -26.66
N SER A 490 -17.79 4.67 -26.74
CA SER A 490 -18.55 5.31 -25.65
C SER A 490 -19.43 6.49 -26.07
N SER A 491 -20.51 6.71 -25.30
CA SER A 491 -21.43 7.84 -25.40
C SER A 491 -20.89 9.13 -24.77
N GLU A 492 -19.66 9.12 -24.25
CA GLU A 492 -19.04 10.25 -23.55
C GLU A 492 -18.09 11.02 -24.49
N ILE A 493 -18.11 12.35 -24.41
CA ILE A 493 -17.32 13.25 -25.26
C ILE A 493 -15.83 13.02 -25.00
N ILE A 494 -15.00 12.93 -26.05
CA ILE A 494 -13.57 12.55 -25.95
C ILE A 494 -12.80 13.48 -25.01
N THR A 495 -13.18 14.76 -24.96
CA THR A 495 -12.57 15.79 -24.11
C THR A 495 -12.80 15.59 -22.61
N HIS A 496 -13.80 14.80 -22.19
CA HIS A 496 -14.08 14.50 -20.78
C HIS A 496 -13.63 13.10 -20.34
N ARG A 497 -13.06 12.30 -21.27
CA ARG A 497 -12.64 10.94 -20.96
C ARG A 497 -11.34 10.94 -20.15
N SER A 498 -11.39 10.31 -18.99
CA SER A 498 -10.24 10.06 -18.14
C SER A 498 -10.30 8.68 -17.52
N SER A 499 -9.17 8.22 -16.99
CA SER A 499 -9.07 6.96 -16.27
C SER A 499 -8.17 7.15 -15.05
N PRO A 500 -8.30 6.30 -14.02
CA PRO A 500 -7.38 6.31 -12.88
C PRO A 500 -5.91 6.25 -13.30
N VAL A 501 -5.58 5.47 -14.34
CA VAL A 501 -4.21 5.30 -14.86
C VAL A 501 -3.72 6.57 -15.55
N SER A 502 -4.57 7.22 -16.35
CA SER A 502 -4.20 8.47 -16.99
C SER A 502 -4.01 9.59 -15.96
N THR A 503 -4.96 9.76 -15.04
CA THR A 503 -4.84 10.74 -13.95
C THR A 503 -3.59 10.50 -13.09
N PHE A 504 -3.24 9.25 -12.80
CA PHE A 504 -1.99 8.90 -12.11
C PHE A 504 -0.74 9.33 -12.88
N ALA A 505 -0.67 9.05 -14.19
CA ALA A 505 0.48 9.40 -15.02
C ALA A 505 0.67 10.92 -15.16
N LEU A 506 -0.42 11.68 -15.25
CA LEU A 506 -0.36 13.14 -15.22
C LEU A 506 0.11 13.64 -13.85
N GLY A 507 -0.35 13.06 -12.74
CA GLY A 507 0.08 13.48 -11.41
C GLY A 507 1.54 13.21 -11.09
N VAL A 508 2.11 12.10 -11.55
CA VAL A 508 3.57 11.89 -11.52
C VAL A 508 4.28 13.00 -12.30
N SER A 509 3.74 13.42 -13.44
CA SER A 509 4.32 14.50 -14.25
C SER A 509 4.19 15.87 -13.60
N VAL A 510 3.07 16.17 -12.93
CA VAL A 510 2.93 17.39 -12.11
C VAL A 510 4.01 17.42 -11.03
N GLY A 511 4.22 16.30 -10.33
CA GLY A 511 5.28 16.17 -9.33
C GLY A 511 6.68 16.44 -9.90
N TYR A 512 6.96 15.94 -11.10
CA TYR A 512 8.18 16.24 -11.83
C TYR A 512 8.31 17.73 -12.18
N PHE A 513 7.29 18.33 -12.81
CA PHE A 513 7.32 19.73 -13.22
C PHE A 513 7.52 20.66 -12.01
N ILE A 514 6.93 20.34 -10.85
CA ILE A 514 7.16 21.08 -9.60
C ILE A 514 8.62 20.96 -9.16
N ALA A 515 9.17 19.74 -9.14
CA ALA A 515 10.54 19.51 -8.71
C ALA A 515 11.57 20.18 -9.65
N ASP A 516 11.38 20.06 -10.95
CA ASP A 516 12.27 20.65 -11.96
C ASP A 516 12.17 22.18 -11.98
N LEU A 517 10.96 22.74 -11.88
CA LEU A 517 10.77 24.18 -11.76
C LEU A 517 11.41 24.76 -10.48
N ALA A 518 11.31 24.04 -9.36
CA ALA A 518 11.97 24.42 -8.12
C ALA A 518 13.50 24.43 -8.28
N MET A 519 14.08 23.44 -8.98
CA MET A 519 15.51 23.40 -9.30
C MET A 519 15.91 24.56 -10.21
N ILE A 520 15.14 24.83 -11.27
CA ILE A 520 15.38 25.96 -12.18
C ILE A 520 15.40 27.28 -11.42
N PHE A 521 14.44 27.53 -10.52
CA PHE A 521 14.42 28.74 -9.71
C PHE A 521 15.58 28.81 -8.73
N TRP A 522 15.90 27.70 -8.05
CA TRP A 522 16.97 27.67 -7.05
C TRP A 522 18.35 27.95 -7.63
N TYR A 523 18.59 27.49 -8.86
CA TYR A 523 19.86 27.66 -9.55
C TYR A 523 19.75 28.61 -10.75
N PHE A 524 18.74 29.48 -10.80
CA PHE A 524 18.58 30.44 -11.88
C PHE A 524 19.76 31.41 -11.91
N PRO A 525 20.34 31.74 -13.08
CA PRO A 525 19.99 31.30 -14.44
C PRO A 525 20.80 30.08 -14.94
N SER A 526 21.54 29.40 -14.07
CA SER A 526 22.52 28.36 -14.44
C SER A 526 21.89 27.09 -15.01
N LEU A 527 20.68 26.72 -14.57
CA LEU A 527 19.96 25.53 -15.06
C LEU A 527 18.99 25.82 -16.21
N GLY A 528 18.67 27.08 -16.49
CA GLY A 528 17.73 27.45 -17.55
C GLY A 528 17.51 28.95 -17.66
N GLY A 529 17.24 29.40 -18.89
CA GLY A 529 16.79 30.76 -19.20
C GLY A 529 15.29 30.97 -19.01
N TYR A 530 14.82 32.19 -19.25
CA TYR A 530 13.41 32.56 -19.13
C TYR A 530 12.48 31.70 -20.01
N GLU A 531 12.97 31.24 -21.16
CA GLU A 531 12.23 30.34 -22.05
C GLU A 531 11.94 28.99 -21.38
N TYR A 532 12.85 28.47 -20.55
CA TYR A 532 12.61 27.23 -19.81
C TYR A 532 11.59 27.46 -18.71
N VAL A 533 11.66 28.59 -18.00
CA VAL A 533 10.69 28.93 -16.94
C VAL A 533 9.29 29.04 -17.51
N ILE A 534 9.11 29.78 -18.62
CA ILE A 534 7.80 29.95 -19.27
C ILE A 534 7.26 28.60 -19.75
N HIS A 535 8.10 27.78 -20.40
CA HIS A 535 7.72 26.45 -20.86
C HIS A 535 7.25 25.55 -19.71
N HIS A 536 8.00 25.48 -18.62
CA HIS A 536 7.68 24.61 -17.48
C HIS A 536 6.47 25.12 -16.70
N LEU A 537 6.30 26.42 -16.53
CA LEU A 537 5.13 26.99 -15.86
C LEU A 537 3.85 26.73 -16.65
N LEU A 538 3.89 26.98 -17.97
CA LEU A 538 2.75 26.76 -18.86
C LEU A 538 2.36 25.27 -18.90
N SER A 539 3.36 24.39 -19.00
CA SER A 539 3.16 22.94 -18.98
C SER A 539 2.62 22.46 -17.63
N LEU A 540 3.14 22.98 -16.51
CA LEU A 540 2.67 22.64 -15.17
C LEU A 540 1.19 23.00 -14.98
N VAL A 541 0.78 24.20 -15.38
CA VAL A 541 -0.62 24.63 -15.26
C VAL A 541 -1.54 23.75 -16.12
N ALA A 542 -1.17 23.48 -17.37
CA ALA A 542 -1.98 22.66 -18.27
C ALA A 542 -2.12 21.21 -17.78
N VAL A 543 -1.00 20.58 -17.40
CA VAL A 543 -0.97 19.19 -16.92
C VAL A 543 -1.71 19.07 -15.58
N ALA A 544 -1.53 20.02 -14.66
CA ALA A 544 -2.22 20.02 -13.37
C ALA A 544 -3.73 20.21 -13.53
N TYR A 545 -4.16 21.11 -14.43
CA TYR A 545 -5.57 21.27 -14.75
C TYR A 545 -6.17 19.96 -15.27
N SER A 546 -5.59 19.40 -16.33
CA SER A 546 -6.12 18.20 -17.00
C SER A 546 -6.14 16.96 -16.09
N MET A 547 -5.20 16.87 -15.16
CA MET A 547 -5.20 15.87 -14.09
C MET A 547 -6.36 16.07 -13.10
N LEU A 548 -6.58 17.30 -12.63
CA LEU A 548 -7.55 17.59 -11.56
C LEU A 548 -8.99 17.61 -12.07
N SER A 549 -9.23 18.14 -13.27
CA SER A 549 -10.57 18.23 -13.87
C SER A 549 -10.97 16.96 -14.62
N GLY A 550 -10.00 16.16 -15.07
CA GLY A 550 -10.25 15.06 -16.01
C GLY A 550 -10.49 15.52 -17.45
N GLU A 551 -10.54 16.83 -17.70
CA GLU A 551 -10.81 17.40 -19.01
C GLU A 551 -9.54 17.56 -19.86
N GLY A 552 -9.65 17.40 -21.17
CA GLY A 552 -8.57 17.66 -22.13
C GLY A 552 -7.36 16.73 -22.00
N GLN A 553 -7.51 15.56 -21.35
CA GLN A 553 -6.39 14.64 -21.12
C GLN A 553 -5.78 14.14 -22.43
N LEU A 554 -6.60 13.85 -23.46
CA LEU A 554 -6.13 13.46 -24.79
C LEU A 554 -5.11 14.47 -25.35
N TYR A 555 -5.47 15.75 -25.40
CA TYR A 555 -4.61 16.80 -25.95
C TYR A 555 -3.37 17.03 -25.09
N THR A 556 -3.51 16.93 -23.77
CA THR A 556 -2.38 17.00 -22.85
C THR A 556 -1.38 15.87 -23.13
N TYR A 557 -1.85 14.64 -23.37
CA TYR A 557 -0.96 13.54 -23.76
C TYR A 557 -0.36 13.69 -25.14
N MET A 558 -1.11 14.21 -26.13
CA MET A 558 -0.54 14.53 -27.44
C MET A 558 0.63 15.51 -27.32
N VAL A 559 0.51 16.55 -26.48
CA VAL A 559 1.60 17.46 -26.17
C VAL A 559 2.75 16.75 -25.46
N LEU A 560 2.47 15.89 -24.47
CA LEU A 560 3.51 15.19 -23.68
C LEU A 560 4.29 14.14 -24.48
N ILE A 561 3.78 13.61 -25.60
CA ILE A 561 4.58 12.79 -26.53
C ILE A 561 5.83 13.54 -27.02
N SER A 562 5.78 14.87 -27.05
CA SER A 562 6.94 15.69 -27.44
C SER A 562 8.14 15.56 -26.49
N GLU A 563 7.96 15.02 -25.28
CA GLU A 563 9.05 14.69 -24.37
C GLU A 563 9.96 13.57 -24.90
N THR A 564 9.54 12.84 -25.94
CA THR A 564 10.38 11.82 -26.61
C THR A 564 11.73 12.38 -27.09
N THR A 565 11.82 13.69 -27.36
CA THR A 565 13.05 14.34 -27.79
C THR A 565 14.04 14.60 -26.64
N THR A 566 13.56 14.68 -25.40
CA THR A 566 14.32 15.10 -24.21
C THR A 566 15.51 14.17 -23.91
N PRO A 567 15.37 12.83 -23.95
CA PRO A 567 16.52 11.92 -23.79
C PRO A 567 17.61 12.15 -24.83
N GLY A 568 17.23 12.44 -26.09
CA GLY A 568 18.17 12.74 -27.15
C GLY A 568 18.97 14.02 -26.87
N ILE A 569 18.28 15.08 -26.46
CA ILE A 569 18.88 16.38 -26.12
C ILE A 569 19.83 16.24 -24.93
N ASN A 570 19.42 15.53 -23.89
CA ASN A 570 20.25 15.29 -22.70
C ASN A 570 21.48 14.44 -23.04
N LEU A 571 21.34 13.38 -23.84
CA LEU A 571 22.46 12.58 -24.32
C LEU A 571 23.46 13.43 -25.12
N ARG A 572 22.96 14.35 -25.96
CA ARG A 572 23.83 15.27 -26.70
C ARG A 572 24.68 16.12 -25.78
N TRP A 573 24.09 16.63 -24.70
CA TRP A 573 24.79 17.41 -23.69
C TRP A 573 25.84 16.56 -22.95
N TYR A 574 25.50 15.33 -22.56
CA TYR A 574 26.47 14.43 -21.92
C TYR A 574 27.68 14.14 -22.81
N LEU A 575 27.45 13.88 -24.10
CA LEU A 575 28.52 13.69 -25.08
C LEU A 575 29.37 14.96 -25.25
N ASP A 576 28.77 16.15 -25.18
CA ASP A 576 29.50 17.40 -25.26
C ASP A 576 30.42 17.59 -24.04
N VAL A 577 29.86 17.43 -22.84
CA VAL A 577 30.58 17.56 -21.57
C VAL A 577 31.69 16.52 -21.43
N ALA A 578 31.51 15.33 -22.01
CA ALA A 578 32.54 14.31 -22.10
C ALA A 578 33.62 14.58 -23.16
N GLY A 579 33.57 15.73 -23.86
CA GLY A 579 34.53 16.09 -24.93
C GLY A 579 34.33 15.29 -26.22
N MET A 580 33.20 14.61 -26.39
CA MET A 580 32.94 13.67 -27.49
C MET A 580 32.23 14.31 -28.70
N LYS A 581 32.27 15.63 -28.86
CA LYS A 581 31.66 16.37 -30.00
C LYS A 581 32.05 15.84 -31.40
N LYS A 582 33.25 15.29 -31.54
CA LYS A 582 33.78 14.75 -32.81
C LYS A 582 33.43 13.27 -33.05
N SER A 583 32.82 12.59 -32.08
CA SER A 583 32.53 11.16 -32.16
C SER A 583 31.41 10.84 -33.17
N LYS A 584 31.39 9.59 -33.67
CA LYS A 584 30.25 9.08 -34.45
C LYS A 584 28.94 9.11 -33.64
N ALA A 585 29.01 8.83 -32.33
CA ALA A 585 27.86 8.88 -31.43
C ALA A 585 27.20 10.27 -31.39
N TYR A 586 27.98 11.35 -31.34
CA TYR A 586 27.46 12.73 -31.36
C TYR A 586 26.77 13.09 -32.69
N LEU A 587 27.27 12.57 -33.81
CA LEU A 587 26.60 12.73 -35.11
C LEU A 587 25.28 11.96 -35.15
N VAL A 588 25.30 10.66 -34.83
CA VAL A 588 24.11 9.79 -34.86
C VAL A 588 23.02 10.35 -33.96
N ASN A 589 23.38 10.74 -32.73
CA ASN A 589 22.45 11.41 -31.82
C ASN A 589 21.85 12.70 -32.43
N GLY A 590 22.64 13.50 -33.16
CA GLY A 590 22.14 14.70 -33.82
C GLY A 590 21.11 14.41 -34.92
N VAL A 591 21.31 13.35 -35.70
CA VAL A 591 20.34 12.90 -36.71
C VAL A 591 19.07 12.38 -36.04
N VAL A 592 19.22 11.58 -34.97
CA VAL A 592 18.07 11.06 -34.19
C VAL A 592 17.24 12.21 -33.59
N ILE A 593 17.88 13.22 -33.00
CA ILE A 593 17.18 14.40 -32.47
C ILE A 593 16.43 15.13 -33.59
N PHE A 594 17.05 15.30 -34.76
CA PHE A 594 16.39 15.97 -35.89
C PHE A 594 15.11 15.25 -36.31
N VAL A 595 15.17 13.93 -36.49
CA VAL A 595 14.00 13.11 -36.88
C VAL A 595 12.95 13.11 -35.77
N ALA A 596 13.35 12.87 -34.53
CA ALA A 596 12.43 12.85 -33.39
C ALA A 596 11.73 14.21 -33.20
N TRP A 597 12.44 15.33 -33.39
CA TRP A 597 11.85 16.67 -33.32
C TRP A 597 10.84 16.91 -34.44
N LEU A 598 11.18 16.55 -35.68
CA LEU A 598 10.25 16.70 -36.80
C LEU A 598 8.95 15.92 -36.54
N VAL A 599 9.05 14.67 -36.11
CA VAL A 599 7.87 13.81 -35.90
C VAL A 599 7.06 14.27 -34.69
N ALA A 600 7.70 14.37 -33.51
CA ALA A 600 6.97 14.55 -32.24
C ALA A 600 6.66 16.01 -31.89
N ARG A 601 7.39 16.99 -32.46
CA ARG A 601 7.21 18.42 -32.13
C ARG A 601 6.69 19.27 -33.28
N ILE A 602 6.76 18.79 -34.53
CA ILE A 602 6.21 19.51 -35.70
C ILE A 602 4.98 18.78 -36.23
N ILE A 603 5.14 17.57 -36.75
CA ILE A 603 4.05 16.81 -37.38
C ILE A 603 2.93 16.52 -36.38
N LEU A 604 3.28 16.05 -35.19
CA LEU A 604 2.28 15.76 -34.15
C LEU A 604 1.48 16.99 -33.70
N PHE A 605 2.12 18.16 -33.60
CA PHE A 605 1.41 19.40 -33.24
C PHE A 605 0.45 19.85 -34.35
N VAL A 606 0.86 19.72 -35.62
CA VAL A 606 -0.03 19.96 -36.77
C VAL A 606 -1.24 19.02 -36.71
N TYR A 607 -1.01 17.73 -36.46
CA TYR A 607 -2.07 16.74 -36.29
C TYR A 607 -3.00 17.09 -35.12
N MET A 608 -2.44 17.49 -33.98
CA MET A 608 -3.21 17.87 -32.81
C MET A 608 -4.10 19.09 -33.07
N PHE A 609 -3.60 20.15 -33.73
CA PHE A 609 -4.44 21.29 -34.10
C PHE A 609 -5.53 20.91 -35.10
N TYR A 610 -5.21 20.04 -36.06
CA TYR A 610 -6.21 19.51 -36.99
C TYR A 610 -7.29 18.71 -36.25
N HIS A 611 -6.92 17.89 -35.27
CA HIS A 611 -7.87 17.14 -34.43
C HIS A 611 -8.73 18.07 -33.57
N VAL A 612 -8.14 19.10 -32.95
CA VAL A 612 -8.90 20.12 -32.20
C VAL A 612 -9.89 20.85 -33.12
N TYR A 613 -9.49 21.15 -34.36
CA TYR A 613 -10.38 21.80 -35.34
C TYR A 613 -11.55 20.91 -35.74
N LEU A 614 -11.30 19.61 -36.00
CA LEU A 614 -12.37 18.66 -36.36
C LEU A 614 -13.35 18.39 -35.22
N HIS A 615 -12.86 18.40 -33.98
CA HIS A 615 -13.63 18.13 -32.77
C HIS A 615 -13.85 19.40 -31.94
N TYR A 616 -13.95 20.56 -32.61
CA TYR A 616 -14.07 21.85 -31.92
C TYR A 616 -15.37 21.94 -31.10
N ASP A 617 -16.44 21.33 -31.61
CA ASP A 617 -17.71 21.14 -30.90
C ASP A 617 -17.50 20.48 -29.53
N GLN A 618 -16.65 19.45 -29.45
CA GLN A 618 -16.34 18.76 -28.21
C GLN A 618 -15.47 19.58 -27.26
N VAL A 619 -14.66 20.49 -27.80
CA VAL A 619 -13.79 21.38 -27.02
C VAL A 619 -14.60 22.54 -26.42
N GLU A 620 -15.64 23.02 -27.13
CA GLU A 620 -16.57 24.05 -26.64
C GLU A 620 -17.38 23.58 -25.41
N HIS A 621 -17.53 22.26 -25.23
CA HIS A 621 -18.20 21.68 -24.04
C HIS A 621 -17.31 21.64 -22.79
N MET A 622 -16.00 21.89 -22.91
CA MET A 622 -15.10 21.96 -21.77
C MET A 622 -15.35 23.21 -20.94
N SER A 623 -14.82 23.29 -19.71
CA SER A 623 -14.84 24.56 -19.00
C SER A 623 -14.06 25.63 -19.78
N THR A 624 -14.46 26.90 -19.65
CA THR A 624 -13.79 28.03 -20.34
C THR A 624 -12.28 28.06 -20.09
N PHE A 625 -11.86 27.67 -18.88
CA PHE A 625 -10.44 27.59 -18.55
C PHE A 625 -9.76 26.39 -19.23
N GLY A 626 -10.43 25.25 -19.33
CA GLY A 626 -9.95 24.07 -20.05
C GLY A 626 -9.81 24.31 -21.56
N GLU A 627 -10.80 24.94 -22.17
CA GLU A 627 -10.75 25.36 -23.58
C GLU A 627 -9.55 26.27 -23.84
N MET A 628 -9.38 27.32 -23.01
CA MET A 628 -8.24 28.23 -23.10
C MET A 628 -6.91 27.47 -23.04
N LEU A 629 -6.77 26.50 -22.14
CA LEU A 629 -5.55 25.72 -22.00
C LEU A 629 -5.29 24.82 -23.21
N VAL A 630 -6.30 24.13 -23.75
CA VAL A 630 -6.16 23.26 -24.94
C VAL A 630 -5.75 24.05 -26.19
N ILE A 631 -6.15 25.31 -26.29
CA ILE A 631 -5.81 26.15 -27.46
C ILE A 631 -4.51 26.92 -27.24
N VAL A 632 -4.40 27.70 -26.16
CA VAL A 632 -3.30 28.65 -25.96
C VAL A 632 -1.98 27.95 -25.65
N VAL A 633 -2.01 26.92 -24.80
CA VAL A 633 -0.76 26.25 -24.38
C VAL A 633 -0.04 25.62 -25.57
N PRO A 634 -0.69 24.78 -26.40
CA PRO A 634 0.01 24.18 -27.53
C PRO A 634 0.41 25.19 -28.60
N LEU A 635 -0.31 26.30 -28.78
CA LEU A 635 0.09 27.38 -29.69
C LEU A 635 1.44 28.00 -29.27
N VAL A 636 1.58 28.35 -27.99
CA VAL A 636 2.84 28.90 -27.46
C VAL A 636 3.97 27.86 -27.59
N LEU A 637 3.70 26.61 -27.21
CA LEU A 637 4.68 25.53 -27.32
C LEU A 637 5.09 25.26 -28.78
N SER A 638 4.18 25.40 -29.74
CA SER A 638 4.47 25.26 -31.18
C SER A 638 5.41 26.34 -31.68
N ALA A 639 5.16 27.60 -31.30
CA ALA A 639 6.05 28.71 -31.65
C ALA A 639 7.47 28.47 -31.11
N MET A 640 7.58 28.02 -29.86
CA MET A 640 8.87 27.63 -29.27
C MET A 640 9.51 26.47 -30.04
N ASN A 641 8.74 25.42 -30.36
CA ASN A 641 9.22 24.24 -31.09
C ASN A 641 9.78 24.60 -32.47
N LEU A 642 9.18 25.55 -33.19
CA LEU A 642 9.68 26.05 -34.47
C LEU A 642 11.00 26.81 -34.33
N ILE A 643 11.12 27.66 -33.31
CA ILE A 643 12.37 28.39 -33.01
C ILE A 643 13.51 27.39 -32.76
N TRP A 644 13.30 26.39 -31.91
CA TRP A 644 14.29 25.37 -31.61
C TRP A 644 14.59 24.47 -32.82
N PHE A 645 13.59 24.09 -33.61
CA PHE A 645 13.80 23.30 -34.81
C PHE A 645 14.68 24.04 -35.82
N SER A 646 14.51 25.36 -35.96
CA SER A 646 15.39 26.19 -36.80
C SER A 646 16.85 26.14 -36.33
N LYS A 647 17.10 26.11 -35.01
CA LYS A 647 18.44 25.96 -34.43
C LYS A 647 19.02 24.58 -34.71
N ILE A 648 18.21 23.51 -34.62
CA ILE A 648 18.63 22.14 -34.91
C ILE A 648 19.00 21.98 -36.39
N ILE A 649 18.18 22.51 -37.32
CA ILE A 649 18.48 22.52 -38.76
C ILE A 649 19.80 23.23 -39.04
N LYS A 650 20.02 24.42 -38.45
CA LYS A 650 21.28 25.17 -38.58
C LYS A 650 22.47 24.34 -38.06
N GLY A 651 22.30 23.66 -36.92
CA GLY A 651 23.33 22.78 -36.35
C GLY A 651 23.65 21.57 -37.21
N LEU A 652 22.63 20.93 -37.79
CA LEU A 652 22.80 19.80 -38.70
C LEU A 652 23.51 20.21 -40.00
N ARG A 653 23.08 21.32 -40.62
CA ARG A 653 23.74 21.88 -41.83
C ARG A 653 25.21 22.17 -41.58
N LYS A 654 25.56 22.80 -40.45
CA LYS A 654 26.97 23.05 -40.07
C LYS A 654 27.77 21.77 -39.87
N THR A 655 27.14 20.67 -39.45
CA THR A 655 27.81 19.40 -39.22
C THR A 655 28.05 18.64 -40.54
N LEU A 656 27.09 18.69 -41.46
CA LEU A 656 27.20 18.10 -42.80
C LEU A 656 28.21 18.86 -43.67
N ALA A 657 28.20 20.20 -43.63
CA ALA A 657 29.12 21.04 -44.38
C ALA A 657 30.59 20.95 -43.94
N LYS A 658 30.88 20.37 -42.77
CA LYS A 658 32.27 20.11 -42.29
C LYS A 658 32.80 18.72 -42.69
N ARG A 659 31.97 17.90 -43.33
CA ARG A 659 32.29 16.53 -43.76
C ARG A 659 32.27 16.34 -45.27
N GLN A 660 31.72 17.32 -46.00
CA GLN A 660 32.09 17.61 -47.38
C GLN A 660 33.43 18.35 -47.35
#